data_AF-A0A6H1R1L6-F1
#
_entry.id   AF-A0A6H1R1L6-F1
#
_cell.length_a   1.000
_cell.length_b   1.000
_cell.length_c   1.000
_cell.angle_alpha   90.00
_cell.angle_beta   90.00
_cell.angle_gamma   90.00
#
_symmetry.space_group_name_H-M   'P 1'
#
loop_
_entity.id
_entity.type
_entity.pdbx_description
1 polymer ?
#
loop_
_entity_poly.entity_id
_entity_poly.type
_entity_poly.pdbx_seq_one_letter_code
_entity_poly.pdbx_strand_id
1 'polypeptide(L)'
;MAELARPFVGEGGDGWEGLAREVGLDVGRDDFREALKSLAELAWDVGFDGRKSAPVYVSRMKLLRVLIDAGFEDGRQGAAFYDRTVGDLRELVADLAEPVFNHVTGQREKPRPENVSDDEIRRWIEPMELVHYVGGYRKLVGEIGADLVSGRRLLRVVRVAYELYDENPDMATLRSLAWLASQLDPVSSNISLSSLAKMVARFERRDGGAFDSEVRDLVKLAGRARDVLGRLDSVQVDADADGDQQVRAEKALEAMWKADKRWRRVEGRLAGFAIPGPARDEQTVQWARGLAGFEDARAVVVREPAESQALLDAVVLTPFVTGIAEWFGGDWGAVAAEVGLGDVTNLPADYRESLLNLAALHWDTQPILLRNAVPVMRRLRLLIDAGLDDGREGAARYARTVDDLRALVAELPVFDPQTGRQLRLRSTRAVGDVEIYLWLDRMDVVHDLGGVGAVVGAVGADLVGGRRFFPVITLAQQLYGQNPDMATLRSLAWLASQLDPVSSNISWLYLAKMVARFEGRGGRAFPSEVRDLVSLAERARLVLGRLDSVQADADAYADGDQQVGPEKALEAMWKADKRWRRVEGRLATLAIPGPGRDEQTVRWARGLLAGFEDARAVVVREPAESQARLNAVVLTPFVTRIAEGFGGDWRAVAAEVGLGDVTNLPADYRESLLNLAALYWETEPILFDNAVPVMRRLRLLIDAGLSDGREGAARYARTVDELRSLVADLRVFELQAGRQQHLRSPGPVTGEEIRSWLWRMDLVHDLGGVGAVVGAVGADLVGGRRFLPVIALAQQLYNARRPGMATLRGLAWLASRLDPVSSNISPASLARMAADFEGREDWHGSLPEMHRLVELAGIAREDGGQVDGDPVQALKAMWNADKPWQRIGYKLAALAHPESRREEQTVQWARGLLIEFEEARSVVVREPAESQARLNAVVLTPFVTRIAEGFGGDWGAVAAEVGLGTYLICRLITGSPC
;
A
#
# COMPACT_ATOMS: atom_id res chain seq x y z
N MET A 1 47.78 39.04 -29.34
CA MET A 1 47.80 40.51 -29.18
C MET A 1 47.50 41.25 -30.48
N ALA A 2 48.34 41.22 -31.53
CA ALA A 2 48.06 41.96 -32.78
C ALA A 2 46.72 41.61 -33.47
N GLU A 3 46.26 40.36 -33.34
CA GLU A 3 44.96 39.92 -33.86
C GLU A 3 43.75 40.49 -33.11
N LEU A 4 43.90 40.90 -31.84
CA LEU A 4 42.81 41.48 -31.02
C LEU A 4 42.53 42.95 -31.38
N ALA A 5 43.56 43.69 -31.81
CA ALA A 5 43.44 45.09 -32.22
C ALA A 5 42.92 45.24 -33.66
N ARG A 6 43.05 44.18 -34.48
CA ARG A 6 42.68 44.16 -35.91
C ARG A 6 41.23 44.57 -36.20
N PRO A 7 40.21 44.19 -35.39
CA PRO A 7 38.82 44.64 -35.59
C PRO A 7 38.60 46.13 -35.33
N PHE A 8 39.54 46.82 -34.70
CA PHE A 8 39.42 48.23 -34.29
C PHE A 8 40.26 49.19 -35.15
N VAL A 9 40.89 48.67 -36.22
CA VAL A 9 41.66 49.48 -37.18
C VAL A 9 40.68 50.19 -38.12
N GLY A 10 40.42 51.47 -37.87
CA GLY A 10 39.72 52.36 -38.80
C GLY A 10 40.66 53.04 -39.79
N GLU A 11 40.11 53.85 -40.71
CA GLU A 11 40.88 54.63 -41.68
C GLU A 11 41.75 55.71 -40.99
N GLY A 12 42.95 55.32 -40.55
CA GLY A 12 44.00 56.22 -40.04
C GLY A 12 44.32 56.13 -38.55
N GLY A 13 43.64 55.27 -37.79
CA GLY A 13 43.89 55.07 -36.36
C GLY A 13 44.67 53.79 -36.04
N ASP A 14 45.50 53.84 -35.00
CA ASP A 14 46.08 52.62 -34.44
C ASP A 14 44.96 51.80 -33.76
N GLY A 15 44.75 50.56 -34.20
CA GLY A 15 43.73 49.67 -33.64
C GLY A 15 43.89 49.42 -32.13
N TRP A 16 45.08 49.67 -31.57
CA TRP A 16 45.32 49.65 -30.13
C TRP A 16 44.57 50.73 -29.37
N GLU A 17 44.43 51.94 -29.92
CA GLU A 17 43.65 53.00 -29.27
C GLU A 17 42.15 52.71 -29.30
N GLY A 18 41.66 52.16 -30.41
CA GLY A 18 40.26 51.72 -30.53
C GLY A 18 39.93 50.62 -29.52
N LEU A 19 40.81 49.62 -29.39
CA LEU A 19 40.70 48.57 -28.38
C LEU A 19 40.79 49.13 -26.95
N ALA A 20 41.68 50.10 -26.70
CA ALA A 20 41.79 50.76 -25.39
C ALA A 20 40.49 51.48 -25.00
N ARG A 21 39.87 52.23 -25.93
CA ARG A 21 38.57 52.89 -25.70
C ARG A 21 37.46 51.87 -25.48
N GLU A 22 37.47 50.77 -26.21
CA GLU A 22 36.48 49.70 -26.07
C GLU A 22 36.57 49.01 -24.69
N VAL A 23 37.79 48.74 -24.22
CA VAL A 23 38.06 48.25 -22.84
C VAL A 23 37.87 49.37 -21.79
N GLY A 24 37.78 50.62 -22.25
CA GLY A 24 37.52 51.86 -21.52
C GLY A 24 38.74 52.44 -20.79
N LEU A 25 39.95 52.01 -21.15
CA LEU A 25 41.19 52.58 -20.64
C LEU A 25 41.39 54.02 -21.15
N ASP A 26 42.11 54.82 -20.38
CA ASP A 26 42.48 56.17 -20.75
C ASP A 26 43.64 56.14 -21.77
N VAL A 27 43.34 56.47 -23.03
CA VAL A 27 44.31 56.50 -24.13
C VAL A 27 45.33 57.63 -23.96
N GLY A 28 45.05 58.63 -23.11
CA GLY A 28 45.95 59.74 -22.84
C GLY A 28 47.12 59.40 -21.91
N ARG A 29 47.19 58.17 -21.39
CA ARG A 29 48.33 57.71 -20.56
C ARG A 29 49.38 57.02 -21.43
N ASP A 30 50.65 57.38 -21.25
CA ASP A 30 51.77 56.88 -22.07
C ASP A 30 51.95 55.35 -22.04
N ASP A 31 51.34 54.66 -21.05
CA ASP A 31 51.48 53.23 -20.80
C ASP A 31 50.20 52.41 -21.10
N PHE A 32 49.19 52.99 -21.76
CA PHE A 32 47.90 52.32 -22.02
C PHE A 32 48.06 50.99 -22.79
N ARG A 33 49.08 50.88 -23.66
CA ARG A 33 49.36 49.66 -24.43
C ARG A 33 49.88 48.54 -23.54
N GLU A 34 50.73 48.86 -22.55
CA GLU A 34 51.21 47.88 -21.57
C GLU A 34 50.09 47.49 -20.59
N ALA A 35 49.19 48.43 -20.24
CA ALA A 35 47.99 48.12 -19.48
C ALA A 35 47.05 47.16 -20.23
N LEU A 36 46.83 47.39 -21.54
CA LEU A 36 46.06 46.49 -22.40
C LEU A 36 46.70 45.10 -22.49
N LYS A 37 48.03 45.04 -22.59
CA LYS A 37 48.77 43.78 -22.63
C LYS A 37 48.62 43.00 -21.33
N SER A 38 48.79 43.66 -20.19
CA SER A 38 48.62 43.06 -18.87
C SER A 38 47.19 42.50 -18.68
N LEU A 39 46.16 43.27 -19.07
CA LEU A 39 44.76 42.82 -19.01
C LEU A 39 44.48 41.64 -19.96
N ALA A 40 45.10 41.62 -21.14
CA ALA A 40 44.90 40.55 -22.11
C ALA A 40 45.60 39.25 -21.69
N GLU A 41 46.79 39.34 -21.10
CA GLU A 41 47.51 38.21 -20.51
C GLU A 41 46.71 37.65 -19.32
N LEU A 42 46.21 38.51 -18.44
CA LEU A 42 45.36 38.06 -17.34
C LEU A 42 44.03 37.46 -17.81
N ALA A 43 43.40 38.02 -18.86
CA ALA A 43 42.19 37.45 -19.46
C ALA A 43 42.44 36.08 -20.09
N TRP A 44 43.64 35.86 -20.61
CA TRP A 44 44.08 34.58 -21.13
C TRP A 44 44.22 33.56 -20.00
N ASP A 45 44.91 33.92 -18.92
CA ASP A 45 45.19 33.01 -17.80
C ASP A 45 43.93 32.57 -17.05
N VAL A 46 42.92 33.44 -16.95
CA VAL A 46 41.63 33.10 -16.31
C VAL A 46 40.75 32.19 -17.20
N GLY A 47 41.02 32.09 -18.51
CA GLY A 47 40.00 31.78 -19.52
C GLY A 47 40.22 30.61 -20.49
N PHE A 48 40.90 29.52 -20.13
CA PHE A 48 41.07 28.39 -21.07
C PHE A 48 39.78 27.55 -21.27
N ASP A 49 39.00 27.90 -22.29
CA ASP A 49 38.09 27.00 -23.03
C ASP A 49 38.46 27.14 -24.52
N GLY A 50 39.13 26.14 -25.09
CA GLY A 50 39.94 26.22 -26.32
C GLY A 50 39.28 26.61 -27.66
N ARG A 51 38.14 27.32 -27.69
CA ARG A 51 37.56 27.94 -28.89
C ARG A 51 36.69 29.17 -28.54
N LYS A 52 37.25 30.38 -28.41
CA LYS A 52 36.45 31.64 -28.36
C LYS A 52 37.08 32.77 -29.19
N SER A 53 36.23 33.60 -29.79
CA SER A 53 36.56 34.66 -30.76
C SER A 53 37.04 35.97 -30.09
N ALA A 54 37.68 36.86 -30.85
CA ALA A 54 38.20 38.15 -30.35
C ALA A 54 37.18 38.99 -29.53
N PRO A 55 35.88 39.08 -29.89
CA PRO A 55 34.89 39.82 -29.09
C PRO A 55 34.71 39.31 -27.66
N VAL A 56 34.85 38.00 -27.44
CA VAL A 56 34.74 37.40 -26.09
C VAL A 56 35.94 37.79 -25.23
N TYR A 57 37.15 37.82 -25.82
CA TYR A 57 38.36 38.29 -25.13
C TYR A 57 38.26 39.75 -24.74
N VAL A 58 37.79 40.61 -25.65
CA VAL A 58 37.59 42.04 -25.36
C VAL A 58 36.56 42.24 -24.25
N SER A 59 35.45 41.50 -24.28
CA SER A 59 34.43 41.53 -23.23
C SER A 59 35.00 41.11 -21.88
N ARG A 60 35.80 40.03 -21.84
CA ARG A 60 36.47 39.58 -20.61
C ARG A 60 37.45 40.62 -20.06
N MET A 61 38.22 41.28 -20.93
CA MET A 61 39.12 42.37 -20.53
C MET A 61 38.35 43.54 -19.89
N LYS A 62 37.17 43.90 -20.42
CA LYS A 62 36.29 44.93 -19.80
C LYS A 62 35.84 44.56 -18.40
N LEU A 63 35.50 43.29 -18.18
CA LEU A 63 35.00 42.80 -16.88
C LEU A 63 36.13 42.70 -15.85
N LEU A 64 37.28 42.18 -16.25
CA LEU A 64 38.48 42.12 -15.41
C LEU A 64 38.92 43.51 -14.97
N ARG A 65 38.87 44.48 -15.89
CA ARG A 65 39.18 45.85 -15.55
C ARG A 65 38.25 46.41 -14.47
N VAL A 66 36.93 46.22 -14.61
CA VAL A 66 35.97 46.69 -13.58
C VAL A 66 36.21 45.99 -12.24
N LEU A 67 36.51 44.70 -12.25
CA LEU A 67 36.86 43.96 -11.04
C LEU A 67 38.13 44.53 -10.38
N ILE A 68 39.16 44.87 -11.17
CA ILE A 68 40.40 45.45 -10.68
C ILE A 68 40.17 46.86 -10.13
N ASP A 69 39.46 47.71 -10.88
CA ASP A 69 39.13 49.09 -10.53
C ASP A 69 38.32 49.19 -9.23
N ALA A 70 37.46 48.20 -8.94
CA ALA A 70 36.65 48.15 -7.72
C ALA A 70 37.29 47.37 -6.56
N GLY A 71 38.20 46.43 -6.85
CA GLY A 71 38.72 45.46 -5.86
C GLY A 71 40.06 45.83 -5.23
N PHE A 72 40.91 46.57 -5.95
CA PHE A 72 42.26 46.91 -5.51
C PHE A 72 42.42 48.41 -5.25
N GLU A 73 42.94 48.74 -4.08
CA GLU A 73 43.21 50.11 -3.62
C GLU A 73 44.64 50.23 -3.08
N ASP A 74 45.62 49.72 -3.83
CA ASP A 74 47.03 49.66 -3.41
C ASP A 74 47.89 50.81 -3.95
N GLY A 75 47.25 51.85 -4.49
CA GLY A 75 47.90 53.11 -4.90
C GLY A 75 48.78 53.04 -6.14
N ARG A 76 48.91 51.87 -6.80
CA ARG A 76 49.63 51.75 -8.08
C ARG A 76 48.90 52.57 -9.16
N GLN A 77 49.67 53.12 -10.11
CA GLN A 77 49.13 53.94 -11.20
C GLN A 77 49.57 53.39 -12.56
N GLY A 78 48.84 53.77 -13.61
CA GLY A 78 49.18 53.38 -14.98
C GLY A 78 49.08 51.86 -15.22
N ALA A 79 49.95 51.33 -16.06
CA ALA A 79 50.02 49.92 -16.41
C ALA A 79 50.36 49.02 -15.21
N ALA A 80 51.17 49.52 -14.26
CA ALA A 80 51.54 48.78 -13.04
C ALA A 80 50.34 48.47 -12.12
N PHE A 81 49.22 49.19 -12.26
CA PHE A 81 47.97 48.88 -11.55
C PHE A 81 47.24 47.66 -12.12
N TYR A 82 47.32 47.47 -13.44
CA TYR A 82 46.68 46.37 -14.17
C TYR A 82 47.60 45.15 -14.36
N ASP A 83 48.89 45.29 -14.07
CA ASP A 83 49.86 44.19 -13.97
C ASP A 83 49.56 43.33 -12.74
N ARG A 84 48.57 42.42 -12.90
CA ARG A 84 48.06 41.51 -11.88
C ARG A 84 48.18 40.09 -12.40
N THR A 85 48.52 39.19 -11.48
CA THR A 85 48.54 37.75 -11.72
C THR A 85 47.20 37.12 -11.35
N VAL A 86 46.95 35.89 -11.82
CA VAL A 86 45.82 35.09 -11.32
C VAL A 86 45.92 34.87 -9.80
N GLY A 87 47.14 34.84 -9.24
CA GLY A 87 47.37 34.79 -7.79
C GLY A 87 46.78 36.01 -7.07
N ASP A 88 47.01 37.22 -7.59
CA ASP A 88 46.43 38.45 -7.02
C ASP A 88 44.89 38.43 -7.08
N LEU A 89 44.30 37.90 -8.16
CA LEU A 89 42.85 37.73 -8.25
C LEU A 89 42.33 36.68 -7.26
N ARG A 90 43.06 35.59 -7.04
CA ARG A 90 42.72 34.59 -6.02
C ARG A 90 42.75 35.18 -4.62
N GLU A 91 43.73 36.05 -4.31
CA GLU A 91 43.78 36.77 -3.03
C GLU A 91 42.59 37.70 -2.85
N LEU A 92 42.24 38.48 -3.89
CA LEU A 92 41.06 39.33 -3.85
C LEU A 92 39.77 38.52 -3.65
N VAL A 93 39.60 37.43 -4.40
CA VAL A 93 38.40 36.57 -4.31
C VAL A 93 38.33 35.86 -2.96
N ALA A 94 39.46 35.37 -2.44
CA ALA A 94 39.55 34.76 -1.10
C ALA A 94 39.10 35.75 -0.01
N ASP A 95 39.45 37.02 -0.15
CA ASP A 95 39.04 38.08 0.76
C ASP A 95 37.56 38.46 0.66
N LEU A 96 36.98 38.35 -0.55
CA LEU A 96 35.59 38.66 -0.82
C LEU A 96 34.65 37.52 -0.46
N ALA A 97 35.09 36.27 -0.58
CA ALA A 97 34.32 35.05 -0.34
C ALA A 97 33.82 34.93 1.11
N GLU A 98 32.71 34.22 1.30
CA GLU A 98 32.21 33.92 2.64
C GLU A 98 33.20 33.02 3.42
N PRO A 99 33.39 33.25 4.73
CA PRO A 99 34.17 32.36 5.58
C PRO A 99 33.62 30.93 5.54
N VAL A 100 34.47 29.99 5.12
CA VAL A 100 34.13 28.57 5.02
C VAL A 100 34.31 27.92 6.39
N PHE A 101 33.39 27.03 6.76
CA PHE A 101 33.53 26.30 8.01
C PHE A 101 34.70 25.32 7.89
N ASN A 102 35.75 25.57 8.68
CA ASN A 102 36.88 24.68 8.77
C ASN A 102 36.53 23.55 9.74
N HIS A 103 36.29 22.35 9.20
CA HIS A 103 35.93 21.16 9.99
C HIS A 103 37.01 20.75 11.00
N VAL A 104 38.25 21.22 10.85
CA VAL A 104 39.39 20.90 11.71
C VAL A 104 39.50 21.86 12.88
N THR A 105 39.32 23.17 12.65
CA THR A 105 39.43 24.19 13.72
C THR A 105 38.10 24.50 14.39
N GLY A 106 36.98 24.04 13.81
CA GLY A 106 35.63 24.33 14.30
C GLY A 106 35.22 25.80 14.12
N GLN A 107 36.06 26.60 13.46
CA GLN A 107 35.84 28.02 13.21
C GLN A 107 35.54 28.27 11.73
N ARG A 108 34.89 29.41 11.45
CA ARG A 108 34.73 29.87 10.07
C ARG A 108 35.93 30.72 9.71
N GLU A 109 36.73 30.25 8.77
CA GLU A 109 37.95 30.91 8.31
C GLU A 109 37.77 31.38 6.86
N LYS A 110 38.39 32.50 6.50
CA LYS A 110 38.44 32.90 5.09
C LYS A 110 39.14 31.80 4.27
N PRO A 111 38.65 31.48 3.07
CA PRO A 111 39.36 30.54 2.20
C PRO A 111 40.77 31.06 1.94
N ARG A 112 41.77 30.17 1.97
CA ARG A 112 43.14 30.54 1.57
C ARG A 112 43.16 30.81 0.06
N PRO A 113 43.96 31.76 -0.43
CA PRO A 113 44.07 32.07 -1.86
C PRO A 113 44.36 30.83 -2.72
N GLU A 114 45.17 29.89 -2.22
CA GLU A 114 45.51 28.66 -2.94
C GLU A 114 44.30 27.73 -3.17
N ASN A 115 43.24 27.87 -2.37
CA ASN A 115 42.04 27.05 -2.43
C ASN A 115 40.93 27.69 -3.29
N VAL A 116 41.15 28.89 -3.83
CA VAL A 116 40.22 29.55 -4.75
C VAL A 116 40.43 28.97 -6.16
N SER A 117 39.41 28.30 -6.68
CA SER A 117 39.44 27.76 -8.04
C SER A 117 39.30 28.86 -9.10
N ASP A 118 39.81 28.61 -10.30
CA ASP A 118 39.67 29.54 -11.44
C ASP A 118 38.20 29.75 -11.81
N ASP A 119 37.34 28.75 -11.58
CA ASP A 119 35.89 28.87 -11.75
C ASP A 119 35.26 29.85 -10.75
N GLU A 120 35.75 29.90 -9.51
CA GLU A 120 35.27 30.89 -8.55
C GLU A 120 35.70 32.30 -8.94
N ILE A 121 36.90 32.47 -9.50
CA ILE A 121 37.35 33.76 -10.08
C ILE A 121 36.42 34.17 -11.24
N ARG A 122 36.06 33.23 -12.14
CA ARG A 122 35.13 33.49 -13.24
C ARG A 122 33.77 33.96 -12.75
N ARG A 123 33.23 33.34 -11.70
CA ARG A 123 31.95 33.73 -11.07
C ARG A 123 31.96 35.14 -10.46
N TRP A 124 33.12 35.69 -10.11
CA TRP A 124 33.25 37.08 -9.66
C TRP A 124 33.40 38.09 -10.81
N ILE A 125 33.86 37.64 -11.98
CA ILE A 125 34.02 38.48 -13.16
C ILE A 125 32.68 38.69 -13.89
N GLU A 126 31.85 37.67 -13.98
CA GLU A 126 30.57 37.70 -14.71
C GLU A 126 29.60 38.79 -14.21
N PRO A 127 29.36 38.97 -12.89
CA PRO A 127 28.48 40.03 -12.39
C PRO A 127 28.92 41.45 -12.72
N MET A 128 30.18 41.66 -13.16
CA MET A 128 30.66 43.00 -13.53
C MET A 128 30.05 43.52 -14.84
N GLU A 129 29.36 42.66 -15.60
CA GLU A 129 28.56 43.09 -16.76
C GLU A 129 27.48 44.08 -16.34
N LEU A 130 26.89 43.88 -15.16
CA LEU A 130 25.89 44.77 -14.59
C LEU A 130 26.40 46.21 -14.43
N VAL A 131 27.66 46.36 -14.01
CA VAL A 131 28.29 47.67 -13.79
C VAL A 131 28.41 48.43 -15.12
N HIS A 132 28.66 47.73 -16.22
CA HIS A 132 28.66 48.33 -17.55
C HIS A 132 27.25 48.72 -18.00
N TYR A 133 26.26 47.86 -17.77
CA TYR A 133 24.85 48.11 -18.12
C TYR A 133 24.30 49.39 -17.47
N VAL A 134 24.65 49.66 -16.20
CA VAL A 134 24.22 50.87 -15.48
C VAL A 134 25.05 52.13 -15.83
N GLY A 135 26.04 51.99 -16.71
CA GLY A 135 26.84 53.09 -17.28
C GLY A 135 28.25 53.26 -16.69
N GLY A 136 28.82 52.18 -16.15
CA GLY A 136 30.21 52.07 -15.71
C GLY A 136 30.46 52.36 -14.23
N TYR A 137 31.61 51.93 -13.73
CA TYR A 137 32.02 52.03 -12.32
C TYR A 137 31.89 53.46 -11.74
N ARG A 138 32.37 54.48 -12.47
CA ARG A 138 32.32 55.87 -11.99
C ARG A 138 30.90 56.41 -11.85
N LYS A 139 29.99 56.06 -12.76
CA LYS A 139 28.59 56.48 -12.70
C LYS A 139 27.87 55.78 -11.55
N LEU A 140 28.14 54.49 -11.36
CA LEU A 140 27.60 53.71 -10.25
C LEU A 140 28.00 54.29 -8.89
N VAL A 141 29.27 54.64 -8.71
CA VAL A 141 29.77 55.30 -7.49
C VAL A 141 29.16 56.71 -7.32
N GLY A 142 29.00 57.47 -8.41
CA GLY A 142 28.38 58.80 -8.37
C GLY A 142 26.89 58.79 -8.00
N GLU A 143 26.16 57.73 -8.35
CA GLU A 143 24.71 57.60 -8.14
C GLU A 143 24.31 56.95 -6.81
N ILE A 144 25.16 56.09 -6.25
CA ILE A 144 24.94 55.48 -4.94
C ILE A 144 25.60 56.31 -3.83
N GLY A 145 26.68 57.03 -4.13
CA GLY A 145 27.49 57.75 -3.15
C GLY A 145 28.65 56.91 -2.64
N ALA A 146 29.86 57.48 -2.60
CA ALA A 146 31.08 56.81 -2.18
C ALA A 146 31.02 56.33 -0.71
N ASP A 147 30.23 56.99 0.13
CA ASP A 147 30.06 56.65 1.54
C ASP A 147 29.20 55.40 1.76
N LEU A 148 28.26 55.14 0.84
CA LEU A 148 27.41 53.95 0.87
C LEU A 148 28.10 52.76 0.19
N VAL A 149 29.11 53.01 -0.64
CA VAL A 149 29.83 51.99 -1.41
C VAL A 149 31.29 52.38 -1.62
N SER A 150 32.18 51.83 -0.78
CA SER A 150 33.64 51.93 -0.94
C SER A 150 34.27 50.58 -1.30
N GLY A 151 35.21 50.60 -2.26
CA GLY A 151 36.03 49.47 -2.70
C GLY A 151 35.30 48.12 -2.83
N ARG A 152 35.85 47.12 -2.14
CA ARG A 152 35.41 45.71 -2.09
C ARG A 152 33.92 45.51 -1.72
N ARG A 153 33.25 46.51 -1.12
CA ARG A 153 31.82 46.48 -0.78
C ARG A 153 30.93 46.52 -2.03
N LEU A 154 31.35 47.27 -3.06
CA LEU A 154 30.61 47.36 -4.32
C LEU A 154 30.48 45.99 -4.99
N LEU A 155 31.59 45.24 -5.00
CA LEU A 155 31.65 43.92 -5.61
C LEU A 155 30.62 42.97 -5.00
N ARG A 156 30.40 43.04 -3.69
CA ARG A 156 29.39 42.24 -2.99
C ARG A 156 27.96 42.67 -3.30
N VAL A 157 27.69 43.98 -3.32
CA VAL A 157 26.36 44.52 -3.69
C VAL A 157 25.99 44.14 -5.12
N VAL A 158 26.93 44.31 -6.06
CA VAL A 158 26.77 43.94 -7.48
C VAL A 158 26.51 42.44 -7.62
N ARG A 159 27.29 41.62 -6.91
CA ARG A 159 27.10 40.16 -6.92
C ARG A 159 25.72 39.76 -6.39
N VAL A 160 25.28 40.29 -5.25
CA VAL A 160 23.95 39.99 -4.70
C VAL A 160 22.83 40.48 -5.61
N ALA A 161 23.00 41.63 -6.26
CA ALA A 161 22.02 42.15 -7.22
C ALA A 161 21.89 41.23 -8.45
N TYR A 162 23.03 40.76 -8.98
CA TYR A 162 23.08 39.82 -10.09
C TYR A 162 22.48 38.46 -9.72
N GLU A 163 22.81 37.92 -8.53
CA GLU A 163 22.22 36.67 -8.00
C GLU A 163 20.70 36.78 -7.78
N LEU A 164 20.20 37.96 -7.40
CA LEU A 164 18.78 38.15 -7.10
C LEU A 164 17.92 38.45 -8.32
N TYR A 165 18.39 39.21 -9.32
CA TYR A 165 17.53 39.77 -10.37
C TYR A 165 17.98 39.42 -11.80
N ASP A 166 18.92 38.47 -11.95
CA ASP A 166 19.60 38.15 -13.20
C ASP A 166 20.29 39.40 -13.82
N GLU A 167 20.50 39.44 -15.14
CA GLU A 167 21.42 40.37 -15.81
C GLU A 167 21.06 41.87 -15.73
N ASN A 168 19.84 42.27 -15.30
CA ASN A 168 19.35 43.67 -15.44
C ASN A 168 18.59 44.28 -14.22
N PRO A 169 19.09 44.25 -12.98
CA PRO A 169 18.50 45.05 -11.90
C PRO A 169 18.58 46.57 -12.17
N ASP A 170 17.59 47.31 -11.69
CA ASP A 170 17.55 48.76 -11.81
C ASP A 170 18.43 49.47 -10.75
N MET A 171 18.65 50.77 -10.96
CA MET A 171 19.45 51.58 -10.04
C MET A 171 18.80 51.71 -8.65
N ALA A 172 17.48 51.58 -8.55
CA ALA A 172 16.77 51.60 -7.26
C ALA A 172 17.09 50.35 -6.41
N THR A 173 17.20 49.19 -7.04
CA THR A 173 17.57 47.91 -6.41
C THR A 173 18.99 47.97 -5.86
N LEU A 174 19.95 48.43 -6.67
CA LEU A 174 21.35 48.59 -6.26
C LEU A 174 21.50 49.58 -5.09
N ARG A 175 20.76 50.69 -5.11
CA ARG A 175 20.72 51.64 -4.00
C ARG A 175 20.12 51.04 -2.72
N SER A 176 19.09 50.20 -2.85
CA SER A 176 18.42 49.53 -1.71
C SER A 176 19.33 48.47 -1.08
N LEU A 177 20.04 47.69 -1.91
CA LEU A 177 21.04 46.72 -1.46
C LEU A 177 22.26 47.38 -0.82
N ALA A 178 22.75 48.49 -1.38
CA ALA A 178 23.84 49.27 -0.77
C ALA A 178 23.45 49.81 0.61
N TRP A 179 22.22 50.32 0.75
CA TRP A 179 21.69 50.74 2.04
C TRP A 179 21.56 49.55 3.02
N LEU A 180 21.02 48.41 2.60
CA LEU A 180 20.98 47.20 3.45
C LEU A 180 22.37 46.76 3.90
N ALA A 181 23.36 46.82 3.00
CA ALA A 181 24.75 46.46 3.31
C ALA A 181 25.36 47.39 4.36
N SER A 182 25.03 48.69 4.33
CA SER A 182 25.50 49.66 5.32
C SER A 182 24.82 49.51 6.69
N GLN A 183 23.57 49.04 6.75
CA GLN A 183 22.85 48.78 7.99
C GLN A 183 23.25 47.46 8.68
N LEU A 184 23.63 46.45 7.90
CA LEU A 184 23.91 45.09 8.38
C LEU A 184 25.26 44.96 9.09
N ASP A 185 26.29 45.56 8.53
CA ASP A 185 27.63 45.62 9.11
C ASP A 185 28.32 46.90 8.63
N PRO A 186 28.32 47.97 9.42
CA PRO A 186 28.93 49.24 9.01
C PRO A 186 30.47 49.13 8.83
N VAL A 187 31.10 48.11 9.43
CA VAL A 187 32.57 47.94 9.43
C VAL A 187 33.02 47.03 8.28
N SER A 188 32.40 45.86 8.11
CA SER A 188 32.79 44.90 7.07
C SER A 188 31.84 44.84 5.86
N SER A 189 30.65 45.43 5.98
CA SER A 189 29.56 45.48 4.98
C SER A 189 29.37 44.16 4.25
N ASN A 190 29.39 43.09 5.03
CA ASN A 190 29.25 41.73 4.54
C ASN A 190 27.78 41.46 4.20
N ILE A 191 27.40 41.73 2.95
CA ILE A 191 26.10 41.38 2.38
C ILE A 191 26.26 40.19 1.43
N SER A 192 25.38 39.22 1.59
CA SER A 192 25.28 38.02 0.77
C SER A 192 23.83 37.55 0.74
N LEU A 193 23.47 36.74 -0.26
CA LEU A 193 22.15 36.12 -0.29
C LEU A 193 21.88 35.32 1.00
N SER A 194 22.90 34.62 1.53
CA SER A 194 22.78 33.83 2.75
C SER A 194 22.55 34.69 4.01
N SER A 195 23.15 35.87 4.09
CA SER A 195 22.98 36.79 5.21
C SER A 195 21.64 37.51 5.17
N LEU A 196 21.16 37.91 3.98
CA LEU A 196 19.81 38.44 3.80
C LEU A 196 18.74 37.37 4.10
N ALA A 197 18.94 36.14 3.63
CA ALA A 197 18.04 35.03 3.91
C ALA A 197 17.99 34.70 5.41
N LYS A 198 19.12 34.79 6.12
CA LYS A 198 19.17 34.66 7.59
C LYS A 198 18.46 35.81 8.31
N MET A 199 18.52 37.03 7.78
CA MET A 199 17.77 38.17 8.34
C MET A 199 16.27 37.94 8.21
N VAL A 200 15.78 37.55 7.03
CA VAL A 200 14.37 37.19 6.83
C VAL A 200 13.97 36.04 7.76
N ALA A 201 14.79 34.99 7.83
CA ALA A 201 14.56 33.86 8.74
C ALA A 201 14.50 34.30 10.21
N ARG A 202 15.32 35.27 10.62
CA ARG A 202 15.30 35.87 11.97
C ARG A 202 14.01 36.65 12.22
N PHE A 203 13.60 37.51 11.29
CA PHE A 203 12.34 38.27 11.39
C PHE A 203 11.12 37.34 11.49
N GLU A 204 11.18 36.22 10.79
CA GLU A 204 10.16 35.17 10.77
C GLU A 204 10.32 34.11 11.87
N ARG A 205 11.40 34.17 12.68
CA ARG A 205 11.78 33.17 13.68
C ARG A 205 11.81 31.72 13.15
N ARG A 206 12.36 31.52 11.94
CA ARG A 206 12.51 30.22 11.27
C ARG A 206 13.94 29.69 11.38
N ASP A 207 14.07 28.36 11.48
CA ASP A 207 15.36 27.65 11.55
C ASP A 207 15.96 27.33 10.17
N GLY A 208 15.26 27.68 9.07
CA GLY A 208 15.68 27.45 7.67
C GLY A 208 15.94 28.74 6.89
N GLY A 209 16.57 28.63 5.71
CA GLY A 209 16.83 29.77 4.82
C GLY A 209 15.55 30.32 4.16
N ALA A 210 15.53 31.62 3.88
CA ALA A 210 14.45 32.27 3.12
C ALA A 210 14.57 32.00 1.62
N PHE A 211 13.45 32.09 0.90
CA PHE A 211 13.44 31.99 -0.56
C PHE A 211 13.92 33.30 -1.20
N ASP A 212 14.46 33.24 -2.42
CA ASP A 212 14.95 34.42 -3.16
C ASP A 212 13.85 35.49 -3.35
N SER A 213 12.59 35.07 -3.49
CA SER A 213 11.44 35.98 -3.53
C SER A 213 11.24 36.77 -2.23
N GLU A 214 11.42 36.13 -1.07
CA GLU A 214 11.35 36.81 0.23
C GLU A 214 12.52 37.78 0.40
N VAL A 215 13.71 37.44 -0.12
CA VAL A 215 14.86 38.35 -0.13
C VAL A 215 14.61 39.54 -1.06
N ARG A 216 14.04 39.34 -2.26
CA ARG A 216 13.62 40.44 -3.15
C ARG A 216 12.61 41.38 -2.47
N ASP A 217 11.64 40.82 -1.73
CA ASP A 217 10.68 41.62 -0.96
C ASP A 217 11.36 42.42 0.15
N LEU A 218 12.38 41.86 0.79
CA LEU A 218 13.18 42.58 1.79
C LEU A 218 13.91 43.76 1.17
N VAL A 219 14.49 43.57 -0.03
CA VAL A 219 15.16 44.66 -0.77
C VAL A 219 14.18 45.76 -1.17
N LYS A 220 12.98 45.41 -1.65
CA LYS A 220 11.91 46.37 -1.97
C LYS A 220 11.43 47.12 -0.72
N LEU A 221 11.23 46.40 0.39
CA LEU A 221 10.84 46.99 1.67
C LEU A 221 11.93 47.94 2.16
N ALA A 222 13.21 47.58 2.03
CA ALA A 222 14.34 48.40 2.40
C ALA A 222 14.44 49.68 1.57
N GLY A 223 14.17 49.62 0.26
CA GLY A 223 14.07 50.81 -0.58
C GLY A 223 13.02 51.80 -0.06
N ARG A 224 11.81 51.30 0.26
CA ARG A 224 10.73 52.11 0.85
C ARG A 224 11.07 52.62 2.25
N ALA A 225 11.68 51.76 3.07
CA ALA A 225 12.11 52.10 4.43
C ALA A 225 13.15 53.22 4.40
N ARG A 226 14.12 53.15 3.50
CA ARG A 226 15.16 54.18 3.32
C ARG A 226 14.56 55.53 2.95
N ASP A 227 13.56 55.58 2.08
CA ASP A 227 12.92 56.85 1.69
C ASP A 227 12.12 57.48 2.85
N VAL A 228 11.74 56.69 3.86
CA VAL A 228 11.03 57.12 5.07
C VAL A 228 12.00 57.42 6.23
N LEU A 229 13.00 56.57 6.45
CA LEU A 229 14.03 56.68 7.48
C LEU A 229 15.09 57.75 7.14
N GLY A 230 15.43 57.92 5.86
CA GLY A 230 16.30 59.01 5.39
C GLY A 230 15.68 60.41 5.56
N ARG A 231 14.38 60.50 5.85
CA ARG A 231 13.70 61.73 6.30
C ARG A 231 13.71 61.89 7.82
N LEU A 232 14.03 60.83 8.57
CA LEU A 232 14.17 60.84 10.03
C LEU A 232 15.61 61.14 10.47
N ASP A 233 16.63 60.88 9.63
CA ASP A 233 18.00 61.37 9.86
C ASP A 233 18.09 62.91 9.91
N SER A 234 17.08 63.63 9.40
CA SER A 234 16.94 65.09 9.54
C SER A 234 16.25 65.55 10.84
N VAL A 235 15.85 64.63 11.73
CA VAL A 235 15.42 64.96 13.09
C VAL A 235 16.52 64.50 14.05
N GLN A 236 17.50 65.38 14.28
CA GLN A 236 18.22 65.35 15.55
C GLN A 236 17.19 65.55 16.65
N VAL A 237 16.75 64.47 17.28
CA VAL A 237 16.05 64.56 18.57
C VAL A 237 17.14 64.82 19.60
N ASP A 238 17.02 65.97 20.27
CA ASP A 238 17.92 66.42 21.32
C ASP A 238 18.26 65.31 22.30
N ALA A 239 19.56 65.09 22.47
CA ALA A 239 20.12 64.15 23.41
C ALA A 239 19.98 64.69 24.84
N ASP A 240 19.05 64.14 25.61
CA ASP A 240 19.04 64.30 27.06
C ASP A 240 19.76 63.14 27.75
N ALA A 241 20.87 63.52 28.40
CA ALA A 241 21.60 63.00 29.56
C ALA A 241 21.83 61.49 29.83
N ASP A 242 21.07 60.53 29.30
CA ASP A 242 21.33 59.09 29.48
C ASP A 242 21.32 58.38 28.12
N GLY A 243 22.49 58.32 27.50
CA GLY A 243 22.69 57.73 26.18
C GLY A 243 22.35 56.24 26.12
N ASP A 244 21.30 55.91 25.38
CA ASP A 244 21.21 54.77 24.44
C ASP A 244 19.75 54.56 24.01
N GLN A 245 19.32 55.18 22.91
CA GLN A 245 18.24 54.62 22.08
C GLN A 245 18.24 55.19 20.67
N GLN A 246 19.31 54.94 19.90
CA GLN A 246 19.14 54.78 18.46
C GLN A 246 18.22 53.56 18.23
N VAL A 247 17.05 53.77 17.61
CA VAL A 247 16.27 52.65 17.06
C VAL A 247 17.16 52.01 15.99
N ARG A 248 17.80 50.88 16.32
CA ARG A 248 18.60 50.12 15.35
C ARG A 248 17.71 49.85 14.13
N ALA A 249 18.17 50.25 12.95
CA ALA A 249 17.42 50.11 11.69
C ALA A 249 16.89 48.68 11.47
N GLU A 250 17.60 47.66 11.95
CA GLU A 250 17.18 46.26 11.95
C GLU A 250 15.84 46.02 12.68
N LYS A 251 15.61 46.66 13.85
CA LYS A 251 14.35 46.52 14.61
C LYS A 251 13.18 47.23 13.94
N ALA A 252 13.44 48.40 13.33
CA ALA A 252 12.43 49.12 12.55
C ALA A 252 12.03 48.31 11.31
N LEU A 253 13.02 47.76 10.59
CA LEU A 253 12.80 46.86 9.45
C LEU A 253 12.05 45.58 9.87
N GLU A 254 12.34 44.99 11.04
CA GLU A 254 11.61 43.82 11.55
C GLU A 254 10.12 44.15 11.81
N ALA A 255 9.83 45.30 12.42
CA ALA A 255 8.46 45.74 12.70
C ALA A 255 7.68 46.00 11.40
N MET A 256 8.30 46.71 10.46
CA MET A 256 7.74 46.96 9.13
C MET A 256 7.54 45.67 8.33
N TRP A 257 8.50 44.74 8.40
CA TRP A 257 8.42 43.44 7.74
C TRP A 257 7.21 42.63 8.21
N LYS A 258 6.97 42.61 9.52
CA LYS A 258 5.82 41.93 10.13
C LYS A 258 4.50 42.58 9.73
N ALA A 259 4.43 43.91 9.70
CA ALA A 259 3.23 44.64 9.29
C ALA A 259 2.93 44.49 7.79
N ASP A 260 3.95 44.47 6.94
CA ASP A 260 3.84 44.33 5.47
C ASP A 260 3.56 42.88 5.03
N LYS A 261 3.68 41.89 5.92
CA LYS A 261 3.54 40.47 5.59
C LYS A 261 2.14 40.12 5.05
N ARG A 262 1.08 40.61 5.68
CA ARG A 262 -0.31 40.38 5.23
C ARG A 262 -0.56 41.05 3.88
N TRP A 263 -0.08 42.28 3.73
CA TRP A 263 -0.15 43.02 2.47
C TRP A 263 0.57 42.31 1.32
N ARG A 264 1.78 41.79 1.53
CA ARG A 264 2.51 41.01 0.50
C ARG A 264 1.79 39.76 0.06
N ARG A 265 1.16 39.05 1.00
CA ARG A 265 0.35 37.87 0.66
C ARG A 265 -0.84 38.25 -0.21
N VAL A 266 -1.56 39.30 0.18
CA VAL A 266 -2.69 39.82 -0.60
C VAL A 266 -2.22 40.31 -1.97
N GLU A 267 -1.12 41.06 -2.04
CA GLU A 267 -0.52 41.57 -3.29
C GLU A 267 -0.17 40.44 -4.25
N GLY A 268 0.65 39.48 -3.81
CA GLY A 268 1.10 38.38 -4.67
C GLY A 268 -0.07 37.57 -5.22
N ARG A 269 -1.16 37.47 -4.44
CA ARG A 269 -2.38 36.78 -4.82
C ARG A 269 -3.22 37.65 -5.78
N LEU A 270 -3.45 38.93 -5.49
CA LEU A 270 -4.11 39.88 -6.39
C LEU A 270 -3.40 40.03 -7.75
N ALA A 271 -2.07 40.16 -7.74
CA ALA A 271 -1.25 40.19 -8.95
C ALA A 271 -1.39 38.90 -9.77
N GLY A 272 -1.42 37.76 -9.07
CA GLY A 272 -1.69 36.47 -9.68
C GLY A 272 -3.07 36.39 -10.35
N PHE A 273 -4.07 37.15 -9.87
CA PHE A 273 -5.45 37.20 -10.39
C PHE A 273 -5.69 38.31 -11.43
N ALA A 274 -4.89 39.38 -11.43
CA ALA A 274 -4.98 40.48 -12.41
C ALA A 274 -4.57 40.06 -13.84
N ILE A 275 -3.93 38.89 -13.98
CA ILE A 275 -3.56 38.27 -15.25
C ILE A 275 -4.73 37.40 -15.77
N PRO A 276 -5.23 37.63 -17.00
CA PRO A 276 -6.29 36.81 -17.59
C PRO A 276 -5.89 35.34 -17.68
N GLY A 277 -6.79 34.42 -17.36
CA GLY A 277 -6.54 32.97 -17.42
C GLY A 277 -7.82 32.16 -17.69
N PRO A 278 -7.70 30.90 -18.15
CA PRO A 278 -8.80 30.12 -18.73
C PRO A 278 -9.92 29.72 -17.75
N ALA A 279 -9.73 29.90 -16.45
CA ALA A 279 -10.70 29.56 -15.39
C ALA A 279 -11.23 30.80 -14.63
N ARG A 280 -10.99 32.02 -15.13
CA ARG A 280 -11.29 33.27 -14.41
C ARG A 280 -12.30 34.12 -15.16
N ASP A 281 -13.32 34.59 -14.47
CA ASP A 281 -14.29 35.52 -15.03
C ASP A 281 -13.74 36.96 -15.09
N GLU A 282 -14.29 37.74 -16.01
CA GLU A 282 -13.81 39.09 -16.30
C GLU A 282 -14.12 40.07 -15.16
N GLN A 283 -15.21 39.84 -14.43
CA GLN A 283 -15.60 40.64 -13.27
C GLN A 283 -14.55 40.53 -12.15
N THR A 284 -14.00 39.35 -11.89
CA THR A 284 -12.97 39.21 -10.85
C THR A 284 -11.64 39.80 -11.26
N VAL A 285 -11.27 39.70 -12.55
CA VAL A 285 -10.07 40.35 -13.07
C VAL A 285 -10.19 41.88 -12.99
N GLN A 286 -11.38 42.42 -13.29
CA GLN A 286 -11.66 43.86 -13.16
C GLN A 286 -11.68 44.33 -11.71
N TRP A 287 -12.27 43.57 -10.79
CA TRP A 287 -12.22 43.85 -9.35
C TRP A 287 -10.78 43.87 -8.83
N ALA A 288 -9.97 42.86 -9.16
CA ALA A 288 -8.58 42.78 -8.72
C ALA A 288 -7.72 43.94 -9.27
N ARG A 289 -7.99 44.39 -10.49
CA ARG A 289 -7.36 45.58 -11.09
C ARG A 289 -7.89 46.90 -10.53
N GLY A 290 -9.13 46.91 -10.05
CA GLY A 290 -9.84 48.10 -9.55
C GLY A 290 -9.52 48.49 -8.11
N LEU A 291 -8.71 47.70 -7.38
CA LEU A 291 -8.23 48.00 -6.03
C LEU A 291 -7.16 49.12 -6.03
N ALA A 292 -7.52 50.30 -6.54
CA ALA A 292 -6.63 51.45 -6.74
C ALA A 292 -5.98 51.98 -5.45
N GLY A 293 -6.56 51.71 -4.28
CA GLY A 293 -6.00 52.11 -2.98
C GLY A 293 -4.96 51.15 -2.41
N PHE A 294 -4.67 50.03 -3.08
CA PHE A 294 -3.82 48.96 -2.54
C PHE A 294 -2.37 49.40 -2.31
N GLU A 295 -1.73 50.04 -3.30
CA GLU A 295 -0.34 50.49 -3.20
C GLU A 295 -0.18 51.69 -2.25
N ASP A 296 -1.12 52.64 -2.30
CA ASP A 296 -1.12 53.83 -1.44
C ASP A 296 -1.34 53.48 0.03
N ALA A 297 -2.31 52.62 0.34
CA ALA A 297 -2.57 52.19 1.72
C ALA A 297 -1.41 51.36 2.28
N ARG A 298 -0.82 50.48 1.46
CA ARG A 298 0.38 49.71 1.85
C ARG A 298 1.59 50.61 2.08
N ALA A 299 1.73 51.72 1.36
CA ALA A 299 2.78 52.70 1.61
C ALA A 299 2.61 53.44 2.96
N VAL A 300 1.38 53.58 3.47
CA VAL A 300 1.08 54.16 4.79
C VAL A 300 1.48 53.20 5.93
N VAL A 301 1.35 51.89 5.73
CA VAL A 301 1.75 50.84 6.70
C VAL A 301 3.23 50.93 7.10
N VAL A 302 4.07 51.42 6.19
CA VAL A 302 5.50 51.66 6.43
C VAL A 302 5.73 52.78 7.45
N ARG A 303 4.80 53.74 7.56
CA ARG A 303 4.88 54.87 8.48
C ARG A 303 4.24 54.54 9.83
N GLU A 304 3.09 53.86 9.81
CA GLU A 304 2.31 53.55 11.00
C GLU A 304 1.92 52.05 11.04
N PRO A 305 2.85 51.17 11.46
CA PRO A 305 2.65 49.71 11.43
C PRO A 305 1.44 49.23 12.24
N ALA A 306 1.02 50.00 13.25
CA ALA A 306 -0.11 49.68 14.12
C ALA A 306 -1.48 49.79 13.41
N GLU A 307 -1.60 50.62 12.36
CA GLU A 307 -2.87 50.83 11.63
C GLU A 307 -3.08 49.84 10.48
N SER A 308 -2.10 48.96 10.24
CA SER A 308 -2.05 48.07 9.08
C SER A 308 -3.29 47.18 8.91
N GLN A 309 -3.86 46.67 10.01
CA GLN A 309 -5.03 45.79 9.95
C GLN A 309 -6.30 46.56 9.59
N ALA A 310 -6.54 47.72 10.19
CA ALA A 310 -7.72 48.54 9.90
C ALA A 310 -7.72 49.01 8.44
N LEU A 311 -6.55 49.36 7.90
CA LEU A 311 -6.38 49.72 6.49
C LEU A 311 -6.61 48.51 5.56
N LEU A 312 -6.15 47.32 5.95
CA LEU A 312 -6.39 46.09 5.17
C LEU A 312 -7.87 45.74 5.12
N ASP A 313 -8.57 45.88 6.25
CA ASP A 313 -10.00 45.61 6.36
C ASP A 313 -10.81 46.60 5.51
N ALA A 314 -10.45 47.89 5.52
CA ALA A 314 -11.13 48.93 4.78
C ALA A 314 -10.87 48.86 3.26
N VAL A 315 -9.63 48.63 2.85
CA VAL A 315 -9.22 48.74 1.43
C VAL A 315 -9.37 47.42 0.67
N VAL A 316 -9.30 46.27 1.36
CA VAL A 316 -9.29 44.96 0.70
C VAL A 316 -10.43 44.06 1.17
N LEU A 317 -10.54 43.79 2.47
CA LEU A 317 -11.49 42.76 2.94
C LEU A 317 -12.95 43.20 2.81
N THR A 318 -13.25 44.47 3.09
CA THR A 318 -14.61 45.03 2.94
C THR A 318 -15.05 45.03 1.48
N PRO A 319 -14.27 45.54 0.50
CA PRO A 319 -14.60 45.40 -0.91
C PRO A 319 -14.68 43.95 -1.38
N PHE A 320 -13.87 43.05 -0.82
CA PHE A 320 -13.92 41.63 -1.14
C PHE A 320 -15.25 40.98 -0.72
N VAL A 321 -15.66 41.15 0.54
CA VAL A 321 -16.94 40.61 1.03
C VAL A 321 -18.14 41.31 0.35
N THR A 322 -18.01 42.60 0.05
CA THR A 322 -19.02 43.32 -0.76
C THR A 322 -19.17 42.71 -2.14
N GLY A 323 -18.07 42.40 -2.82
CA GLY A 323 -18.10 41.73 -4.12
C GLY A 323 -18.75 40.35 -4.08
N ILE A 324 -18.61 39.60 -2.96
CA ILE A 324 -19.36 38.36 -2.73
C ILE A 324 -20.84 38.68 -2.56
N ALA A 325 -21.18 39.67 -1.73
CA ALA A 325 -22.56 40.05 -1.43
C ALA A 325 -23.32 40.54 -2.67
N GLU A 326 -22.66 41.21 -3.62
CA GLU A 326 -23.26 41.60 -4.91
C GLU A 326 -23.87 40.41 -5.66
N TRP A 327 -23.28 39.22 -5.55
CA TRP A 327 -23.82 37.99 -6.17
C TRP A 327 -25.08 37.49 -5.46
N PHE A 328 -25.25 37.86 -4.19
CA PHE A 328 -26.46 37.65 -3.39
C PHE A 328 -27.37 38.89 -3.41
N GLY A 329 -27.26 39.77 -4.42
CA GLY A 329 -28.10 40.96 -4.56
C GLY A 329 -27.73 42.12 -3.63
N GLY A 330 -26.52 42.11 -3.08
CA GLY A 330 -25.97 43.12 -2.15
C GLY A 330 -26.20 42.82 -0.67
N ASP A 331 -26.83 41.68 -0.33
CA ASP A 331 -27.17 41.36 1.05
C ASP A 331 -26.06 40.57 1.77
N TRP A 332 -25.36 41.26 2.67
CA TRP A 332 -24.37 40.63 3.55
C TRP A 332 -25.00 39.60 4.51
N GLY A 333 -26.29 39.75 4.85
CA GLY A 333 -27.02 38.79 5.67
C GLY A 333 -27.19 37.44 4.97
N ALA A 334 -27.52 37.46 3.67
CA ALA A 334 -27.53 36.27 2.82
C ALA A 334 -26.15 35.59 2.75
N VAL A 335 -25.06 36.37 2.64
CA VAL A 335 -23.69 35.82 2.67
C VAL A 335 -23.40 35.16 4.03
N ALA A 336 -23.77 35.80 5.13
CA ALA A 336 -23.59 35.25 6.47
C ALA A 336 -24.38 33.95 6.68
N ALA A 337 -25.61 33.90 6.16
CA ALA A 337 -26.44 32.72 6.21
C ALA A 337 -25.85 31.57 5.37
N GLU A 338 -25.33 31.87 4.18
CA GLU A 338 -24.68 30.86 3.33
C GLU A 338 -23.35 30.37 3.94
N VAL A 339 -22.59 31.23 4.63
CA VAL A 339 -21.42 30.82 5.43
C VAL A 339 -21.85 30.03 6.68
N GLY A 340 -23.11 30.17 7.09
CA GLY A 340 -23.76 29.42 8.16
C GLY A 340 -23.70 30.09 9.54
N LEU A 341 -23.39 31.39 9.63
CA LEU A 341 -23.33 32.13 10.91
C LEU A 341 -24.69 32.19 11.64
N GLY A 342 -25.78 31.94 10.94
CA GLY A 342 -27.17 31.88 11.44
C GLY A 342 -28.13 31.79 10.26
N ASP A 343 -29.42 31.58 10.50
CA ASP A 343 -30.42 31.83 9.44
C ASP A 343 -30.60 33.34 9.25
N VAL A 344 -31.20 33.77 8.12
CA VAL A 344 -31.40 35.21 7.79
C VAL A 344 -32.16 35.96 8.90
N THR A 345 -32.90 35.25 9.75
CA THR A 345 -33.71 35.80 10.85
C THR A 345 -33.00 35.83 12.20
N ASN A 346 -31.93 35.06 12.40
CA ASN A 346 -31.21 34.85 13.66
C ASN A 346 -29.69 34.99 13.47
N LEU A 347 -29.27 36.01 12.73
CA LEU A 347 -27.84 36.34 12.58
C LEU A 347 -27.27 36.95 13.88
N PRO A 348 -26.01 36.66 14.22
CA PRO A 348 -25.30 37.36 15.28
C PRO A 348 -25.26 38.88 15.03
N ALA A 349 -25.29 39.68 16.09
CA ALA A 349 -25.28 41.15 15.97
C ALA A 349 -24.02 41.69 15.27
N ASP A 350 -22.92 40.95 15.33
CA ASP A 350 -21.59 41.27 14.79
C ASP A 350 -21.21 40.37 13.59
N TYR A 351 -22.21 39.86 12.86
CA TYR A 351 -21.99 38.98 11.70
C TYR A 351 -21.10 39.61 10.62
N ARG A 352 -21.13 40.93 10.44
CA ARG A 352 -20.27 41.63 9.47
C ARG A 352 -18.79 41.52 9.84
N GLU A 353 -18.48 41.75 11.10
CA GLU A 353 -17.11 41.62 11.61
C GLU A 353 -16.67 40.15 11.62
N SER A 354 -17.58 39.23 11.93
CA SER A 354 -17.35 37.78 11.80
C SER A 354 -17.00 37.37 10.36
N LEU A 355 -17.71 37.90 9.36
CA LEU A 355 -17.41 37.67 7.95
C LEU A 355 -16.06 38.24 7.53
N LEU A 356 -15.71 39.45 8.00
CA LEU A 356 -14.40 40.06 7.73
C LEU A 356 -13.28 39.25 8.37
N ASN A 357 -13.46 38.76 9.60
CA ASN A 357 -12.50 37.91 10.29
C ASN A 357 -12.31 36.55 9.57
N LEU A 358 -13.40 35.93 9.11
CA LEU A 358 -13.32 34.70 8.30
C LEU A 358 -12.69 34.97 6.92
N ALA A 359 -12.95 36.12 6.31
CA ALA A 359 -12.33 36.52 5.05
C ALA A 359 -10.83 36.74 5.23
N ALA A 360 -10.40 37.40 6.31
CA ALA A 360 -8.98 37.56 6.65
C ALA A 360 -8.28 36.20 6.79
N LEU A 361 -8.93 35.26 7.50
CA LEU A 361 -8.39 33.90 7.68
C LEU A 361 -8.36 33.09 6.38
N HIS A 362 -9.36 33.26 5.51
CA HIS A 362 -9.37 32.73 4.15
C HIS A 362 -8.19 33.27 3.33
N TRP A 363 -7.92 34.58 3.40
CA TRP A 363 -6.78 35.20 2.74
C TRP A 363 -5.42 34.77 3.29
N ASP A 364 -5.34 34.34 4.55
CA ASP A 364 -4.11 33.80 5.13
C ASP A 364 -3.94 32.27 4.85
N THR A 365 -5.03 31.52 4.70
CA THR A 365 -5.03 30.07 4.36
C THR A 365 -5.04 29.86 2.84
N GLN A 366 -6.22 29.79 2.23
CA GLN A 366 -6.45 29.44 0.83
C GLN A 366 -7.35 30.46 0.12
N PRO A 367 -6.79 31.49 -0.53
CA PRO A 367 -7.61 32.43 -1.26
C PRO A 367 -8.00 31.81 -2.59
N ILE A 368 -9.30 31.56 -2.71
CA ILE A 368 -9.99 31.28 -3.97
C ILE A 368 -10.95 32.44 -4.21
N LEU A 369 -11.17 32.82 -5.47
CA LEU A 369 -11.98 33.98 -5.80
C LEU A 369 -13.49 33.73 -5.66
N LEU A 370 -14.19 34.79 -5.23
CA LEU A 370 -15.64 35.06 -5.12
C LEU A 370 -16.60 33.85 -5.09
N ARG A 371 -16.66 33.04 -6.15
CA ARG A 371 -17.57 31.87 -6.24
C ARG A 371 -17.29 30.76 -5.25
N ASN A 372 -16.03 30.58 -4.90
CA ASN A 372 -15.60 29.49 -4.01
C ASN A 372 -15.13 30.02 -2.65
N ALA A 373 -15.16 31.34 -2.43
CA ALA A 373 -14.79 31.95 -1.15
C ALA A 373 -15.77 31.56 -0.04
N VAL A 374 -17.07 31.54 -0.35
CA VAL A 374 -18.12 31.18 0.62
C VAL A 374 -17.96 29.73 1.14
N PRO A 375 -17.78 28.69 0.30
CA PRO A 375 -17.43 27.35 0.76
C PRO A 375 -16.21 27.29 1.69
N VAL A 376 -15.14 28.01 1.37
CA VAL A 376 -13.92 27.98 2.20
C VAL A 376 -14.12 28.71 3.53
N MET A 377 -14.78 29.87 3.53
CA MET A 377 -15.15 30.59 4.75
C MET A 377 -16.08 29.76 5.63
N ARG A 378 -17.01 29.01 5.04
CA ARG A 378 -17.87 28.03 5.73
C ARG A 378 -17.04 26.92 6.39
N ARG A 379 -16.10 26.31 5.66
CA ARG A 379 -15.20 25.26 6.20
C ARG A 379 -14.35 25.78 7.36
N LEU A 380 -13.81 26.99 7.24
CA LEU A 380 -13.04 27.65 8.30
C LEU A 380 -13.89 27.87 9.54
N ARG A 381 -15.11 28.36 9.37
CA ARG A 381 -16.08 28.53 10.46
C ARG A 381 -16.40 27.20 11.14
N LEU A 382 -16.69 26.13 10.38
CA LEU A 382 -16.98 24.81 10.94
C LEU A 382 -15.79 24.22 11.70
N LEU A 383 -14.58 24.42 11.19
CA LEU A 383 -13.35 23.97 11.85
C LEU A 383 -13.12 24.71 13.18
N ILE A 384 -13.33 26.02 13.21
CA ILE A 384 -13.25 26.83 14.44
C ILE A 384 -14.31 26.38 15.44
N ASP A 385 -15.55 26.20 15.00
CA ASP A 385 -16.67 25.83 15.88
C ASP A 385 -16.51 24.41 16.45
N ALA A 386 -15.93 23.47 15.70
CA ALA A 386 -15.70 22.10 16.15
C ALA A 386 -14.42 21.90 16.97
N GLY A 387 -13.44 22.79 16.83
CA GLY A 387 -12.08 22.56 17.32
C GLY A 387 -11.62 23.49 18.44
N LEU A 388 -12.13 24.72 18.50
CA LEU A 388 -11.65 25.74 19.45
C LEU A 388 -12.75 26.09 20.45
N ASP A 389 -12.57 25.63 21.69
CA ASP A 389 -13.43 25.99 22.82
C ASP A 389 -12.63 26.82 23.83
N ASP A 390 -12.57 28.13 23.59
CA ASP A 390 -11.85 29.09 24.43
C ASP A 390 -12.77 30.16 25.04
N GLY A 391 -14.08 29.89 25.06
CA GLY A 391 -15.09 30.78 25.65
C GLY A 391 -15.31 32.10 24.89
N ARG A 392 -14.72 32.29 23.71
CA ARG A 392 -15.00 33.46 22.86
C ARG A 392 -16.34 33.32 22.15
N GLU A 393 -17.07 34.42 22.11
CA GLU A 393 -18.38 34.53 21.45
C GLU A 393 -18.36 35.64 20.38
N GLY A 394 -19.32 35.60 19.46
CA GLY A 394 -19.47 36.58 18.37
C GLY A 394 -18.26 36.65 17.44
N ALA A 395 -17.93 37.86 16.98
CA ALA A 395 -16.85 38.16 16.05
C ALA A 395 -15.47 37.82 16.62
N ALA A 396 -15.29 37.94 17.95
CA ALA A 396 -14.04 37.60 18.63
C ALA A 396 -13.69 36.10 18.53
N ARG A 397 -14.70 35.23 18.33
CA ARG A 397 -14.49 33.79 18.10
C ARG A 397 -13.80 33.52 16.77
N TYR A 398 -14.13 34.31 15.75
CA TYR A 398 -13.61 34.17 14.38
C TYR A 398 -12.34 34.99 14.11
N ALA A 399 -11.96 35.89 15.03
CA ALA A 399 -10.70 36.63 15.01
C ALA A 399 -9.50 35.70 15.29
N ARG A 400 -9.18 34.83 14.32
CA ARG A 400 -8.13 33.80 14.38
C ARG A 400 -7.02 34.06 13.38
N THR A 401 -5.88 33.46 13.67
CA THR A 401 -4.71 33.43 12.79
C THR A 401 -4.52 32.03 12.19
N VAL A 402 -3.73 31.94 11.12
CA VAL A 402 -3.32 30.62 10.58
C VAL A 402 -2.55 29.79 11.59
N ASP A 403 -1.81 30.43 12.51
CA ASP A 403 -1.07 29.71 13.53
C ASP A 403 -2.02 29.08 14.59
N ASP A 404 -3.19 29.70 14.85
CA ASP A 404 -4.25 29.08 15.66
C ASP A 404 -4.82 27.82 14.98
N LEU A 405 -5.01 27.87 13.65
CA LEU A 405 -5.43 26.69 12.89
C LEU A 405 -4.34 25.61 12.84
N ARG A 406 -3.06 25.99 12.73
CA ARG A 406 -1.94 25.04 12.80
C ARG A 406 -1.83 24.41 14.17
N ALA A 407 -2.07 25.17 15.23
CA ALA A 407 -2.12 24.65 16.59
C ALA A 407 -3.24 23.60 16.73
N LEU A 408 -4.44 23.93 16.25
CA LEU A 408 -5.56 22.99 16.20
C LEU A 408 -5.18 21.72 15.43
N VAL A 409 -4.70 21.84 14.19
CA VAL A 409 -4.33 20.71 13.33
C VAL A 409 -3.16 19.89 13.90
N ALA A 410 -2.23 20.51 14.62
CA ALA A 410 -1.12 19.83 15.29
C ALA A 410 -1.57 18.98 16.49
N GLU A 411 -2.66 19.38 17.14
CA GLU A 411 -3.30 18.63 18.22
C GLU A 411 -4.23 17.53 17.71
N LEU A 412 -4.67 17.61 16.44
CA LEU A 412 -5.46 16.54 15.82
C LEU A 412 -4.60 15.29 15.61
N PRO A 413 -5.10 14.08 15.93
CA PRO A 413 -4.35 12.85 15.78
C PRO A 413 -4.08 12.57 14.29
N VAL A 414 -2.87 12.85 13.83
CA VAL A 414 -2.37 12.38 12.54
C VAL A 414 -1.89 10.95 12.71
N PHE A 415 -2.74 10.01 12.29
CA PHE A 415 -2.33 8.62 12.14
C PHE A 415 -1.49 8.47 10.88
N ASP A 416 -0.30 7.90 11.02
CA ASP A 416 0.43 7.38 9.86
C ASP A 416 -0.44 6.28 9.20
N PRO A 417 -0.86 6.43 7.93
CA PRO A 417 -1.73 5.47 7.25
C PRO A 417 -1.09 4.06 7.13
N GLN A 418 0.24 4.00 7.13
CA GLN A 418 1.00 2.76 6.97
C GLN A 418 1.26 2.08 8.30
N THR A 419 1.64 2.83 9.34
CA THR A 419 2.05 2.25 10.63
C THR A 419 0.96 2.28 11.71
N GLY A 420 -0.05 3.14 11.56
CA GLY A 420 -1.13 3.36 12.53
C GLY A 420 -0.66 3.81 13.91
N ARG A 421 0.59 4.29 14.03
CA ARG A 421 1.04 4.98 15.23
C ARG A 421 0.44 6.38 15.23
N GLN A 422 -0.15 6.74 16.37
CA GLN A 422 -0.38 8.14 16.70
C GLN A 422 0.99 8.81 16.76
N LEU A 423 1.30 9.66 15.79
CA LEU A 423 2.53 10.44 15.85
C LEU A 423 2.40 11.39 17.04
N ARG A 424 3.44 11.50 17.88
CA ARG A 424 3.47 12.46 19.00
C ARG A 424 3.03 13.84 18.51
N LEU A 425 2.40 14.61 19.41
CA LEU A 425 2.07 16.03 19.23
C LEU A 425 3.15 16.70 18.39
N ARG A 426 2.81 17.02 17.14
CA ARG A 426 3.74 17.64 16.23
C ARG A 426 3.93 19.08 16.70
N SER A 427 5.13 19.62 16.52
CA SER A 427 5.29 21.07 16.63
C SER A 427 4.32 21.73 15.66
N THR A 428 3.63 22.79 16.06
CA THR A 428 2.76 23.60 15.20
C THR A 428 3.48 24.06 13.91
N ARG A 429 4.81 24.12 13.96
CA ARG A 429 5.72 24.43 12.84
C ARG A 429 5.83 23.33 11.77
N ALA A 430 5.45 22.10 12.09
CA ALA A 430 5.50 20.96 11.16
C ALA A 430 4.21 20.77 10.36
N VAL A 431 3.13 21.50 10.71
CA VAL A 431 1.86 21.48 9.99
C VAL A 431 1.96 22.42 8.79
N GLY A 432 2.04 21.84 7.60
CA GLY A 432 2.04 22.57 6.34
C GLY A 432 0.62 22.99 5.91
N ASP A 433 0.53 23.98 5.02
CA ASP A 433 -0.76 24.50 4.53
C ASP A 433 -1.60 23.41 3.83
N VAL A 434 -0.95 22.43 3.20
CA VAL A 434 -1.61 21.26 2.58
C VAL A 434 -2.39 20.42 3.60
N GLU A 435 -1.87 20.26 4.82
CA GLU A 435 -2.57 19.52 5.87
C GLU A 435 -3.81 20.29 6.36
N ILE A 436 -3.70 21.63 6.44
CA ILE A 436 -4.85 22.50 6.76
C ILE A 436 -5.92 22.36 5.68
N TYR A 437 -5.55 22.36 4.40
CA TYR A 437 -6.50 22.21 3.29
C TYR A 437 -7.22 20.85 3.34
N LEU A 438 -6.48 19.78 3.59
CA LEU A 438 -7.08 18.45 3.74
C LEU A 438 -8.12 18.43 4.86
N TRP A 439 -7.87 19.11 5.98
CA TRP A 439 -8.85 19.22 7.07
C TRP A 439 -10.06 20.10 6.72
N LEU A 440 -9.85 21.20 6.00
CA LEU A 440 -10.95 22.05 5.53
C LEU A 440 -11.89 21.27 4.59
N ASP A 441 -11.36 20.47 3.67
CA ASP A 441 -12.18 19.61 2.80
C ASP A 441 -12.98 18.57 3.60
N ARG A 442 -12.48 18.09 4.75
CA ARG A 442 -13.25 17.17 5.61
C ARG A 442 -14.45 17.82 6.29
N MET A 443 -14.48 19.15 6.40
CA MET A 443 -15.58 19.87 7.05
C MET A 443 -16.85 19.92 6.19
N ASP A 444 -16.78 19.63 4.89
CA ASP A 444 -17.97 19.55 4.02
C ASP A 444 -18.96 18.49 4.51
N VAL A 445 -18.47 17.39 5.07
CA VAL A 445 -19.30 16.34 5.68
C VAL A 445 -20.15 16.89 6.82
N VAL A 446 -19.56 17.76 7.65
CA VAL A 446 -20.26 18.34 8.81
C VAL A 446 -21.35 19.28 8.33
N HIS A 447 -21.07 20.04 7.28
CA HIS A 447 -22.07 20.90 6.66
C HIS A 447 -23.25 20.11 6.08
N ASP A 448 -22.96 19.11 5.25
CA ASP A 448 -23.98 18.34 4.52
C ASP A 448 -24.92 17.56 5.46
N LEU A 449 -24.48 17.32 6.69
CA LEU A 449 -25.26 16.68 7.76
C LEU A 449 -26.00 17.67 8.67
N GLY A 450 -26.08 18.96 8.30
CA GLY A 450 -26.83 19.98 9.02
C GLY A 450 -25.99 20.81 10.01
N GLY A 451 -24.67 20.79 9.88
CA GLY A 451 -23.74 21.58 10.70
C GLY A 451 -23.35 20.92 12.03
N VAL A 452 -22.42 21.56 12.75
CA VAL A 452 -21.84 21.03 14.01
C VAL A 452 -22.94 20.72 15.03
N GLY A 453 -23.95 21.58 15.18
CA GLY A 453 -25.04 21.38 16.14
C GLY A 453 -25.89 20.13 15.85
N ALA A 454 -26.18 19.83 14.59
CA ALA A 454 -26.93 18.63 14.21
C ALA A 454 -26.10 17.35 14.49
N VAL A 455 -24.81 17.38 14.17
CA VAL A 455 -23.92 16.25 14.43
C VAL A 455 -23.69 16.05 15.93
N VAL A 456 -23.52 17.13 16.71
CA VAL A 456 -23.43 17.11 18.19
C VAL A 456 -24.71 16.55 18.80
N GLY A 457 -25.87 17.05 18.40
CA GLY A 457 -27.16 16.58 18.92
C GLY A 457 -27.42 15.11 18.58
N ALA A 458 -26.89 14.61 17.47
CA ALA A 458 -27.06 13.25 17.01
C ALA A 458 -26.04 12.25 17.59
N VAL A 459 -24.83 12.71 17.96
CA VAL A 459 -23.70 11.87 18.41
C VAL A 459 -23.45 12.00 19.91
N GLY A 460 -23.87 13.10 20.53
CA GLY A 460 -23.68 13.42 21.95
C GLY A 460 -22.55 14.42 22.19
N ALA A 461 -22.77 15.37 23.10
CA ALA A 461 -21.82 16.45 23.41
C ALA A 461 -20.47 15.94 23.95
N ASP A 462 -20.46 14.82 24.68
CA ASP A 462 -19.26 14.21 25.26
C ASP A 462 -18.28 13.66 24.22
N LEU A 463 -18.74 13.45 22.98
CA LEU A 463 -17.90 13.04 21.84
C LEU A 463 -17.36 14.25 21.06
N VAL A 464 -17.95 15.44 21.26
CA VAL A 464 -17.57 16.69 20.57
C VAL A 464 -16.80 17.66 21.48
N GLY A 465 -16.64 17.34 22.77
CA GLY A 465 -15.74 18.04 23.71
C GLY A 465 -14.23 17.88 23.43
N GLY A 466 -13.81 18.11 22.18
CA GLY A 466 -12.45 18.55 21.83
C GLY A 466 -11.49 17.52 21.21
N ARG A 467 -11.75 16.20 21.22
CA ARG A 467 -10.74 15.22 20.69
C ARG A 467 -11.25 14.02 19.89
N ARG A 468 -12.56 13.74 19.84
CA ARG A 468 -13.10 12.47 19.29
C ARG A 468 -13.86 12.62 17.97
N PHE A 469 -14.33 13.84 17.68
CA PHE A 469 -15.09 14.19 16.48
C PHE A 469 -14.30 13.98 15.18
N PHE A 470 -13.08 14.49 15.14
CA PHE A 470 -12.22 14.47 13.96
C PHE A 470 -11.74 13.06 13.55
N PRO A 471 -11.35 12.15 14.49
CA PRO A 471 -11.12 10.73 14.18
C PRO A 471 -12.32 10.03 13.54
N VAL A 472 -13.54 10.28 14.05
CA VAL A 472 -14.76 9.63 13.57
C VAL A 472 -15.09 10.08 12.14
N ILE A 473 -15.02 11.38 11.83
CA ILE A 473 -15.23 11.88 10.46
C ILE A 473 -14.19 11.30 9.50
N THR A 474 -12.92 11.32 9.90
CA THR A 474 -11.82 10.80 9.08
C THR A 474 -12.03 9.32 8.76
N LEU A 475 -12.42 8.53 9.77
CA LEU A 475 -12.70 7.12 9.60
C LEU A 475 -13.94 6.86 8.74
N ALA A 476 -15.01 7.63 8.92
CA ALA A 476 -16.21 7.54 8.11
C ALA A 476 -15.92 7.80 6.64
N GLN A 477 -15.10 8.82 6.35
CA GLN A 477 -14.69 9.15 4.98
C GLN A 477 -13.79 8.08 4.36
N GLN A 478 -12.86 7.51 5.14
CA GLN A 478 -12.02 6.40 4.70
C GLN A 478 -12.85 5.15 4.35
N LEU A 479 -13.93 4.91 5.11
CA LEU A 479 -14.78 3.74 4.94
C LEU A 479 -15.80 3.91 3.81
N TYR A 480 -16.48 5.04 3.71
CA TYR A 480 -17.66 5.23 2.85
C TYR A 480 -17.47 6.29 1.76
N GLY A 481 -16.30 6.92 1.67
CA GLY A 481 -16.01 7.98 0.71
C GLY A 481 -16.39 9.36 1.23
N GLN A 482 -16.47 10.36 0.36
CA GLN A 482 -16.53 11.76 0.79
C GLN A 482 -17.81 12.14 1.57
N ASN A 483 -18.92 11.39 1.42
CA ASN A 483 -20.22 11.74 2.00
C ASN A 483 -20.79 10.61 2.89
N PRO A 484 -20.22 10.35 4.08
CA PRO A 484 -20.80 9.40 5.02
C PRO A 484 -22.14 9.90 5.57
N ASP A 485 -23.08 9.00 5.82
CA ASP A 485 -24.37 9.33 6.43
C ASP A 485 -24.29 9.48 7.97
N MET A 486 -25.34 10.07 8.55
CA MET A 486 -25.45 10.29 10.00
C MET A 486 -25.49 8.97 10.79
N ALA A 487 -26.01 7.89 10.19
CA ALA A 487 -26.06 6.56 10.79
C ALA A 487 -24.65 6.00 11.00
N THR A 488 -23.80 6.09 9.99
CA THR A 488 -22.39 5.69 10.01
C THR A 488 -21.62 6.44 11.09
N LEU A 489 -21.78 7.77 11.15
CA LEU A 489 -21.10 8.58 12.18
C LEU A 489 -21.55 8.20 13.59
N ARG A 490 -22.85 7.95 13.82
CA ARG A 490 -23.36 7.48 15.12
C ARG A 490 -22.77 6.12 15.50
N SER A 491 -22.67 5.19 14.56
CA SER A 491 -22.14 3.86 14.81
C SER A 491 -20.64 3.88 15.11
N LEU A 492 -19.87 4.67 14.36
CA LEU A 492 -18.43 4.86 14.61
C LEU A 492 -18.16 5.61 15.92
N ALA A 493 -18.96 6.62 16.25
CA ALA A 493 -18.83 7.34 17.50
C ALA A 493 -19.23 6.48 18.70
N TRP A 494 -20.29 5.67 18.56
CA TRP A 494 -20.65 4.69 19.55
C TRP A 494 -19.53 3.67 19.75
N LEU A 495 -18.96 3.10 18.69
CA LEU A 495 -17.77 2.22 18.79
C LEU A 495 -16.60 2.91 19.51
N ALA A 496 -16.30 4.16 19.15
CA ALA A 496 -15.24 4.93 19.79
C ALA A 496 -15.49 5.10 21.30
N SER A 497 -16.75 5.29 21.71
CA SER A 497 -17.14 5.40 23.11
C SER A 497 -17.03 4.07 23.88
N GLN A 498 -17.30 2.94 23.24
CA GLN A 498 -17.26 1.62 23.89
C GLN A 498 -15.83 1.10 24.06
N LEU A 499 -14.93 1.38 23.12
CA LEU A 499 -13.62 0.73 23.04
C LEU A 499 -12.52 1.44 23.82
N ASP A 500 -12.58 2.77 23.93
CA ASP A 500 -11.66 3.54 24.76
C ASP A 500 -12.31 4.87 25.20
N PRO A 501 -12.87 4.92 26.42
CA PRO A 501 -13.55 6.09 26.94
C PRO A 501 -12.59 7.22 27.35
N VAL A 502 -11.27 7.09 27.20
CA VAL A 502 -10.28 8.10 27.60
C VAL A 502 -9.50 8.65 26.40
N SER A 503 -9.01 7.81 25.49
CA SER A 503 -8.14 8.24 24.37
C SER A 503 -8.79 8.25 22.99
N SER A 504 -9.90 7.52 22.79
CA SER A 504 -10.66 7.45 21.53
C SER A 504 -9.80 7.32 20.26
N ASN A 505 -8.79 6.45 20.32
CA ASN A 505 -7.88 6.13 19.22
C ASN A 505 -8.52 5.24 18.14
N ILE A 506 -9.82 5.42 17.86
CA ILE A 506 -10.50 4.68 16.80
C ILE A 506 -9.89 5.05 15.45
N SER A 507 -9.45 4.05 14.70
CA SER A 507 -8.83 4.23 13.39
C SER A 507 -9.15 3.05 12.49
N TRP A 508 -9.00 3.26 11.18
CA TRP A 508 -9.16 2.20 10.18
C TRP A 508 -8.31 0.98 10.53
N LEU A 509 -7.02 1.19 10.87
CA LEU A 509 -6.12 0.10 11.20
C LEU A 509 -6.53 -0.61 12.49
N TYR A 510 -6.99 0.11 13.50
CA TYR A 510 -7.43 -0.49 14.75
C TYR A 510 -8.66 -1.38 14.52
N LEU A 511 -9.67 -0.90 13.81
CA LEU A 511 -10.84 -1.72 13.45
C LEU A 511 -10.45 -2.91 12.54
N ALA A 512 -9.59 -2.70 11.56
CA ALA A 512 -9.15 -3.77 10.67
C ALA A 512 -8.33 -4.86 11.40
N LYS A 513 -7.51 -4.46 12.38
CA LYS A 513 -6.79 -5.40 13.26
C LYS A 513 -7.74 -6.12 14.20
N MET A 514 -8.74 -5.41 14.73
CA MET A 514 -9.75 -6.00 15.61
C MET A 514 -10.58 -7.06 14.88
N VAL A 515 -11.08 -6.74 13.69
CA VAL A 515 -11.77 -7.73 12.83
C VAL A 515 -10.84 -8.89 12.50
N ALA A 516 -9.59 -8.64 12.12
CA ALA A 516 -8.64 -9.71 11.87
C ALA A 516 -8.41 -10.59 13.12
N ARG A 517 -8.36 -9.99 14.31
CA ARG A 517 -8.24 -10.71 15.59
C ARG A 517 -9.48 -11.55 15.87
N PHE A 518 -10.68 -11.01 15.68
CA PHE A 518 -11.95 -11.75 15.81
C PHE A 518 -11.97 -12.97 14.88
N GLU A 519 -11.29 -12.85 13.75
CA GLU A 519 -11.17 -13.86 12.70
C GLU A 519 -9.95 -14.79 12.88
N GLY A 520 -9.15 -14.63 13.93
CA GLY A 520 -7.94 -15.42 14.17
C GLY A 520 -6.84 -15.23 13.11
N ARG A 521 -6.89 -14.15 12.33
CA ARG A 521 -5.93 -13.83 11.26
C ARG A 521 -4.85 -12.87 11.75
N GLY A 522 -3.59 -13.14 11.37
CA GLY A 522 -2.47 -12.22 11.61
C GLY A 522 -2.37 -11.05 10.61
N GLY A 523 -3.15 -11.06 9.53
CA GLY A 523 -3.20 -10.02 8.49
C GLY A 523 -4.20 -8.90 8.78
N ARG A 524 -4.33 -7.90 7.87
CA ARG A 524 -5.36 -6.84 7.99
C ARG A 524 -6.69 -7.31 7.38
N ALA A 525 -7.82 -6.95 8.00
CA ALA A 525 -9.15 -7.17 7.43
C ALA A 525 -9.41 -6.31 6.19
N PHE A 526 -10.34 -6.75 5.34
CA PHE A 526 -10.76 -6.02 4.14
C PHE A 526 -11.69 -4.83 4.49
N PRO A 527 -11.76 -3.78 3.65
CA PRO A 527 -12.73 -2.68 3.75
C PRO A 527 -14.17 -3.10 4.01
N SER A 528 -14.65 -4.12 3.31
CA SER A 528 -16.00 -4.66 3.50
C SER A 528 -16.20 -5.22 4.91
N GLU A 529 -15.22 -5.91 5.48
CA GLU A 529 -15.36 -6.53 6.80
C GLU A 529 -15.41 -5.48 7.91
N VAL A 530 -14.69 -4.37 7.77
CA VAL A 530 -14.79 -3.25 8.71
C VAL A 530 -16.11 -2.51 8.56
N ARG A 531 -16.63 -2.32 7.33
CA ARG A 531 -17.97 -1.77 7.12
C ARG A 531 -19.03 -2.64 7.78
N ASP A 532 -18.92 -3.96 7.67
CA ASP A 532 -19.84 -4.88 8.34
C ASP A 532 -19.76 -4.76 9.87
N LEU A 533 -18.58 -4.47 10.43
CA LEU A 533 -18.42 -4.24 11.87
C LEU A 533 -19.16 -2.97 12.28
N VAL A 534 -19.11 -1.92 11.46
CA VAL A 534 -19.86 -0.67 11.69
C VAL A 534 -21.36 -0.91 11.60
N SER A 535 -21.84 -1.70 10.63
CA SER A 535 -23.25 -2.10 10.55
C SER A 535 -23.70 -2.95 11.74
N LEU A 536 -22.84 -3.85 12.23
CA LEU A 536 -23.12 -4.59 13.46
C LEU A 536 -23.21 -3.66 14.68
N ALA A 537 -22.33 -2.67 14.76
CA ALA A 537 -22.33 -1.67 15.83
C ALA A 537 -23.59 -0.79 15.80
N GLU A 538 -24.10 -0.46 14.62
CA GLU A 538 -25.37 0.25 14.49
C GLU A 538 -26.51 -0.52 15.16
N ARG A 539 -26.61 -1.82 14.87
CA ARG A 539 -27.63 -2.68 15.48
C ARG A 539 -27.41 -2.87 16.97
N ALA A 540 -26.17 -3.07 17.40
CA ALA A 540 -25.83 -3.13 18.81
C ALA A 540 -26.30 -1.87 19.55
N ARG A 541 -26.05 -0.70 18.97
CA ARG A 541 -26.51 0.59 19.52
C ARG A 541 -28.04 0.68 19.61
N LEU A 542 -28.76 0.29 18.56
CA LEU A 542 -30.24 0.34 18.52
C LEU A 542 -30.90 -0.62 19.51
N VAL A 543 -30.24 -1.73 19.82
CA VAL A 543 -30.83 -2.82 20.62
C VAL A 543 -30.40 -2.79 22.08
N LEU A 544 -29.15 -2.43 22.37
CA LEU A 544 -28.52 -2.64 23.67
C LEU A 544 -28.22 -1.36 24.45
N GLY A 545 -28.13 -0.19 23.81
CA GLY A 545 -27.74 1.08 24.44
C GLY A 545 -26.26 1.11 24.91
N ARG A 546 -25.80 0.10 25.65
CA ARG A 546 -24.41 -0.20 26.06
C ARG A 546 -24.13 -1.70 25.98
N LEU A 547 -22.89 -2.07 25.68
CA LEU A 547 -22.48 -3.48 25.62
C LEU A 547 -22.51 -4.17 26.99
N ASP A 548 -22.46 -3.41 28.08
CA ASP A 548 -22.58 -3.93 29.45
C ASP A 548 -23.92 -4.66 29.69
N SER A 549 -24.97 -4.33 28.93
CA SER A 549 -26.26 -5.01 29.01
C SER A 549 -26.22 -6.48 28.59
N VAL A 550 -25.27 -6.87 27.73
CA VAL A 550 -25.05 -8.26 27.30
C VAL A 550 -24.20 -9.04 28.29
N GLN A 551 -23.46 -8.35 29.16
CA GLN A 551 -22.66 -8.98 30.22
C GLN A 551 -23.55 -9.54 31.34
N ALA A 552 -24.62 -8.83 31.71
CA ALA A 552 -25.52 -9.23 32.78
C ALA A 552 -26.20 -10.60 32.55
N ASP A 553 -26.51 -10.93 31.29
CA ASP A 553 -27.13 -12.21 30.92
C ASP A 553 -26.11 -13.36 30.81
N ALA A 554 -24.85 -13.06 30.49
CA ALA A 554 -23.76 -14.06 30.44
C ALA A 554 -23.31 -14.47 31.86
N ASP A 555 -23.29 -13.52 32.79
CA ASP A 555 -22.90 -13.73 34.19
C ASP A 555 -23.95 -14.55 34.98
N ALA A 556 -25.20 -14.58 34.53
CA ALA A 556 -26.26 -15.39 35.15
C ALA A 556 -26.05 -16.92 34.99
N TYR A 557 -25.14 -17.35 34.12
CA TYR A 557 -24.91 -18.76 33.79
C TYR A 557 -23.46 -19.23 33.98
N ALA A 558 -22.52 -18.36 34.37
CA ALA A 558 -21.11 -18.71 34.54
C ALA A 558 -20.61 -18.32 35.94
N ASP A 559 -20.32 -19.34 36.75
CA ASP A 559 -19.67 -19.21 38.05
C ASP A 559 -18.20 -18.76 37.82
N GLY A 560 -17.89 -17.48 38.07
CA GLY A 560 -16.52 -16.98 38.24
C GLY A 560 -16.06 -15.75 37.43
N ASP A 561 -16.10 -14.58 38.08
CA ASP A 561 -15.04 -13.56 38.20
C ASP A 561 -14.21 -13.03 37.00
N GLN A 562 -14.61 -13.20 35.74
CA GLN A 562 -13.98 -12.50 34.61
C GLN A 562 -14.94 -11.54 33.90
N GLN A 563 -14.94 -10.27 34.31
CA GLN A 563 -15.54 -9.19 33.53
C GLN A 563 -14.99 -9.19 32.09
N VAL A 564 -15.86 -9.49 31.13
CA VAL A 564 -15.56 -9.58 29.70
C VAL A 564 -15.64 -8.18 29.08
N GLY A 565 -14.51 -7.55 28.78
CA GLY A 565 -14.48 -6.20 28.19
C GLY A 565 -15.25 -6.05 26.85
N PRO A 566 -15.62 -4.82 26.45
CA PRO A 566 -16.49 -4.52 25.31
C PRO A 566 -16.00 -5.10 23.97
N GLU A 567 -14.68 -5.23 23.78
CA GLU A 567 -14.10 -5.90 22.60
C GLU A 567 -14.51 -7.38 22.49
N LYS A 568 -14.56 -8.12 23.61
CA LYS A 568 -14.92 -9.54 23.61
C LYS A 568 -16.42 -9.74 23.39
N ALA A 569 -17.27 -8.83 23.90
CA ALA A 569 -18.70 -8.83 23.59
C ALA A 569 -18.96 -8.60 22.09
N LEU A 570 -18.26 -7.62 21.50
CA LEU A 570 -18.30 -7.39 20.05
C LEU A 570 -17.75 -8.58 19.25
N GLU A 571 -16.73 -9.28 19.75
CA GLU A 571 -16.22 -10.50 19.11
C GLU A 571 -17.28 -11.62 19.06
N ALA A 572 -18.00 -11.83 20.16
CA ALA A 572 -19.08 -12.81 20.24
C ALA A 572 -20.22 -12.48 19.27
N MET A 573 -20.68 -11.23 19.26
CA MET A 573 -21.69 -10.75 18.31
C MET A 573 -21.21 -10.87 16.87
N TRP A 574 -19.95 -10.53 16.58
CA TRP A 574 -19.35 -10.63 15.26
C TRP A 574 -19.36 -12.07 14.74
N LYS A 575 -18.88 -13.01 15.56
CA LYS A 575 -18.85 -14.44 15.23
C LYS A 575 -20.25 -14.99 14.96
N ALA A 576 -21.24 -14.57 15.75
CA ALA A 576 -22.64 -14.96 15.56
C ALA A 576 -23.23 -14.31 14.28
N ASP A 577 -23.04 -13.00 14.06
CA ASP A 577 -23.61 -12.24 12.94
C ASP A 577 -23.08 -12.68 11.57
N LYS A 578 -21.81 -13.09 11.52
CA LYS A 578 -21.15 -13.50 10.28
C LYS A 578 -21.86 -14.66 9.59
N ARG A 579 -22.41 -15.61 10.36
CA ARG A 579 -23.19 -16.73 9.80
C ARG A 579 -24.48 -16.24 9.16
N TRP A 580 -25.19 -15.35 9.84
CA TRP A 580 -26.41 -14.73 9.32
C TRP A 580 -26.13 -13.93 8.04
N ARG A 581 -25.08 -13.11 7.97
CA ARG A 581 -24.71 -12.38 6.73
C ARG A 581 -24.50 -13.29 5.52
N ARG A 582 -23.81 -14.42 5.71
CA ARG A 582 -23.54 -15.35 4.61
C ARG A 582 -24.83 -16.00 4.12
N VAL A 583 -25.70 -16.37 5.04
CA VAL A 583 -27.03 -16.91 4.71
C VAL A 583 -27.86 -15.85 3.99
N GLU A 584 -27.88 -14.62 4.49
CA GLU A 584 -28.57 -13.48 3.88
C GLU A 584 -28.10 -13.23 2.45
N GLY A 585 -26.79 -13.10 2.21
CA GLY A 585 -26.24 -12.84 0.88
C GLY A 585 -26.54 -13.96 -0.12
N ARG A 586 -26.60 -15.21 0.35
CA ARG A 586 -26.98 -16.36 -0.49
C ARG A 586 -28.49 -16.43 -0.72
N LEU A 587 -29.32 -16.13 0.28
CA LEU A 587 -30.77 -15.98 0.10
C LEU A 587 -31.09 -14.84 -0.86
N ALA A 588 -30.40 -13.71 -0.76
CA ALA A 588 -30.50 -12.58 -1.68
C ALA A 588 -30.10 -13.00 -3.10
N THR A 589 -29.05 -13.79 -3.23
CA THR A 589 -28.65 -14.39 -4.51
C THR A 589 -29.78 -15.27 -5.08
N LEU A 590 -30.43 -16.12 -4.29
CA LEU A 590 -31.54 -16.98 -4.71
C LEU A 590 -32.85 -16.23 -4.98
N ALA A 591 -33.06 -15.09 -4.32
CA ALA A 591 -34.23 -14.23 -4.50
C ALA A 591 -34.23 -13.44 -5.82
N ILE A 592 -33.11 -13.47 -6.55
CA ILE A 592 -32.95 -12.89 -7.89
C ILE A 592 -33.24 -13.98 -8.95
N PRO A 593 -34.16 -13.76 -9.90
CA PRO A 593 -34.40 -14.68 -11.01
C PRO A 593 -33.14 -14.92 -11.85
N GLY A 594 -32.90 -16.15 -12.29
CA GLY A 594 -31.72 -16.50 -13.09
C GLY A 594 -31.82 -17.88 -13.76
N PRO A 595 -30.91 -18.21 -14.68
CA PRO A 595 -30.93 -19.49 -15.40
C PRO A 595 -30.77 -20.67 -14.43
N GLY A 596 -31.67 -21.67 -14.56
CA GLY A 596 -31.68 -22.86 -13.69
C GLY A 596 -32.38 -22.70 -12.34
N ARG A 597 -33.17 -21.63 -12.14
CA ARG A 597 -33.97 -21.43 -10.91
C ARG A 597 -35.45 -21.42 -11.22
N ASP A 598 -36.20 -22.27 -10.53
CA ASP A 598 -37.65 -22.24 -10.60
C ASP A 598 -38.24 -21.04 -9.81
N GLU A 599 -39.46 -20.65 -10.18
CA GLU A 599 -40.15 -19.51 -9.56
C GLU A 599 -40.45 -19.77 -8.07
N GLN A 600 -40.64 -21.04 -7.70
CA GLN A 600 -40.96 -21.45 -6.34
C GLN A 600 -39.78 -21.22 -5.38
N THR A 601 -38.55 -21.44 -5.83
CA THR A 601 -37.29 -21.23 -5.09
C THR A 601 -37.03 -19.74 -4.89
N VAL A 602 -37.27 -18.93 -5.93
CA VAL A 602 -37.16 -17.47 -5.85
C VAL A 602 -38.18 -16.92 -4.84
N ARG A 603 -39.42 -17.40 -4.89
CA ARG A 603 -40.50 -16.98 -3.98
C ARG A 603 -40.22 -17.40 -2.53
N TRP A 604 -39.75 -18.62 -2.33
CA TRP A 604 -39.31 -19.11 -1.03
C TRP A 604 -38.18 -18.25 -0.43
N ALA A 605 -37.13 -17.95 -1.22
CA ALA A 605 -36.01 -17.13 -0.77
C ALA A 605 -36.44 -15.70 -0.39
N ARG A 606 -37.32 -15.09 -1.20
CA ARG A 606 -37.93 -13.77 -0.87
C ARG A 606 -38.75 -13.82 0.41
N GLY A 607 -39.54 -14.88 0.60
CA GLY A 607 -40.35 -15.08 1.80
C GLY A 607 -39.49 -15.16 3.06
N LEU A 608 -38.35 -15.86 3.01
CA LEU A 608 -37.41 -15.92 4.13
C LEU A 608 -36.72 -14.58 4.37
N LEU A 609 -36.30 -13.87 3.32
CA LEU A 609 -35.67 -12.55 3.45
C LEU A 609 -36.58 -11.53 4.13
N ALA A 610 -37.89 -11.59 3.88
CA ALA A 610 -38.85 -10.65 4.45
C ALA A 610 -38.94 -10.67 6.00
N GLY A 611 -38.59 -11.80 6.64
CA GLY A 611 -38.54 -11.93 8.11
C GLY A 611 -37.11 -12.14 8.67
N PHE A 612 -36.09 -11.98 7.84
CA PHE A 612 -34.72 -12.37 8.17
C PHE A 612 -34.04 -11.41 9.16
N GLU A 613 -34.19 -10.10 8.97
CA GLU A 613 -33.55 -9.10 9.83
C GLU A 613 -34.11 -9.13 11.26
N ASP A 614 -35.41 -9.36 11.43
CA ASP A 614 -36.04 -9.50 12.76
C ASP A 614 -35.47 -10.69 13.52
N ALA A 615 -35.29 -11.83 12.83
CA ALA A 615 -34.70 -13.03 13.42
C ALA A 615 -33.20 -12.84 13.73
N ARG A 616 -32.48 -12.10 12.88
CA ARG A 616 -31.07 -11.80 13.04
C ARG A 616 -30.79 -10.85 14.20
N ALA A 617 -31.74 -10.02 14.61
CA ALA A 617 -31.58 -9.10 15.75
C ALA A 617 -31.24 -9.83 17.08
N VAL A 618 -31.59 -11.12 17.21
CA VAL A 618 -31.25 -11.95 18.38
C VAL A 618 -29.73 -12.13 18.56
N VAL A 619 -28.96 -12.06 17.47
CA VAL A 619 -27.48 -12.15 17.46
C VAL A 619 -26.85 -11.15 18.42
N VAL A 620 -27.47 -9.99 18.55
CA VAL A 620 -26.99 -8.87 19.35
C VAL A 620 -27.36 -9.06 20.83
N ARG A 621 -28.57 -9.56 21.11
CA ARG A 621 -29.06 -9.77 22.49
C ARG A 621 -28.47 -11.03 23.12
N GLU A 622 -28.56 -12.13 22.40
CA GLU A 622 -28.21 -13.47 22.87
C GLU A 622 -27.38 -14.18 21.78
N PRO A 623 -26.08 -13.85 21.64
CA PRO A 623 -25.21 -14.46 20.64
C PRO A 623 -25.18 -16.00 20.72
N ALA A 624 -25.41 -16.57 21.91
CA ALA A 624 -25.48 -18.02 22.14
C ALA A 624 -26.73 -18.67 21.51
N GLU A 625 -27.89 -18.00 21.50
CA GLU A 625 -29.12 -18.51 20.88
C GLU A 625 -29.15 -18.35 19.36
N SER A 626 -28.27 -17.51 18.81
CA SER A 626 -28.17 -17.19 17.38
C SER A 626 -28.24 -18.42 16.47
N GLN A 627 -27.52 -19.49 16.80
CA GLN A 627 -27.51 -20.70 15.98
C GLN A 627 -28.85 -21.45 16.01
N ALA A 628 -29.48 -21.58 17.18
CA ALA A 628 -30.78 -22.23 17.31
C ALA A 628 -31.86 -21.47 16.53
N ARG A 629 -31.78 -20.13 16.56
CA ARG A 629 -32.68 -19.25 15.81
C ARG A 629 -32.45 -19.34 14.30
N LEU A 630 -31.19 -19.40 13.86
CA LEU A 630 -30.86 -19.63 12.45
C LEU A 630 -31.39 -20.99 11.96
N ASN A 631 -31.24 -22.03 12.79
CA ASN A 631 -31.75 -23.37 12.51
C ASN A 631 -33.29 -23.35 12.34
N ALA A 632 -34.00 -22.64 13.21
CA ALA A 632 -35.46 -22.55 13.18
C ALA A 632 -35.98 -21.73 11.99
N VAL A 633 -35.40 -20.56 11.74
CA VAL A 633 -35.93 -19.58 10.78
C VAL A 633 -35.50 -19.88 9.34
N VAL A 634 -34.32 -20.47 9.14
CA VAL A 634 -33.77 -20.65 7.78
C VAL A 634 -33.53 -22.11 7.44
N LEU A 635 -32.76 -22.82 8.27
CA LEU A 635 -32.30 -24.15 7.88
C LEU A 635 -33.44 -25.18 7.90
N THR A 636 -34.39 -25.05 8.81
CA THR A 636 -35.58 -25.91 8.87
C THR A 636 -36.48 -25.73 7.62
N PRO A 637 -36.86 -24.50 7.22
CA PRO A 637 -37.52 -24.28 5.93
C PRO A 637 -36.71 -24.76 4.73
N PHE A 638 -35.38 -24.61 4.75
CA PHE A 638 -34.50 -25.07 3.69
C PHE A 638 -34.54 -26.60 3.52
N VAL A 639 -34.34 -27.36 4.61
CA VAL A 639 -34.39 -28.83 4.56
C VAL A 639 -35.80 -29.31 4.21
N THR A 640 -36.84 -28.63 4.68
CA THR A 640 -38.24 -28.92 4.28
C THR A 640 -38.43 -28.77 2.78
N ARG A 641 -37.91 -27.68 2.20
CA ARG A 641 -37.99 -27.46 0.75
C ARG A 641 -37.24 -28.54 -0.04
N ILE A 642 -36.12 -29.06 0.47
CA ILE A 642 -35.44 -30.22 -0.13
C ILE A 642 -36.34 -31.45 -0.04
N ALA A 643 -36.92 -31.69 1.14
CA ALA A 643 -37.78 -32.83 1.41
C ALA A 643 -39.03 -32.86 0.52
N GLU A 644 -39.59 -31.71 0.12
CA GLU A 644 -40.70 -31.63 -0.84
C GLU A 644 -40.38 -32.35 -2.17
N GLY A 645 -39.12 -32.31 -2.62
CA GLY A 645 -38.65 -33.07 -3.79
C GLY A 645 -38.65 -34.59 -3.58
N PHE A 646 -38.75 -35.04 -2.33
CA PHE A 646 -38.86 -36.43 -1.88
C PHE A 646 -40.24 -36.74 -1.27
N GLY A 647 -41.29 -35.98 -1.63
CA GLY A 647 -42.65 -36.18 -1.12
C GLY A 647 -42.91 -35.63 0.29
N GLY A 648 -42.00 -34.80 0.82
CA GLY A 648 -42.12 -34.07 2.09
C GLY A 648 -41.44 -34.75 3.29
N ASP A 649 -40.90 -35.95 3.14
CA ASP A 649 -40.32 -36.70 4.25
C ASP A 649 -38.82 -36.41 4.45
N TRP A 650 -38.48 -35.82 5.60
CA TRP A 650 -37.10 -35.60 6.01
C TRP A 650 -36.31 -36.90 6.20
N ARG A 651 -36.97 -38.03 6.47
CA ARG A 651 -36.29 -39.34 6.56
C ARG A 651 -35.72 -39.77 5.21
N ALA A 652 -36.43 -39.48 4.13
CA ALA A 652 -35.94 -39.74 2.78
C ALA A 652 -34.68 -38.91 2.49
N VAL A 653 -34.67 -37.62 2.87
CA VAL A 653 -33.48 -36.75 2.75
C VAL A 653 -32.31 -37.29 3.59
N ALA A 654 -32.57 -37.73 4.82
CA ALA A 654 -31.56 -38.30 5.71
C ALA A 654 -30.94 -39.58 5.14
N ALA A 655 -31.78 -40.45 4.58
CA ALA A 655 -31.34 -41.68 3.94
C ALA A 655 -30.51 -41.39 2.67
N GLU A 656 -30.93 -40.42 1.86
CA GLU A 656 -30.17 -40.00 0.69
C GLU A 656 -28.83 -39.33 1.04
N VAL A 657 -28.77 -38.53 2.11
CA VAL A 657 -27.49 -38.01 2.62
C VAL A 657 -26.62 -39.14 3.19
N GLY A 658 -27.26 -40.25 3.58
CA GLY A 658 -26.63 -41.49 4.04
C GLY A 658 -26.41 -41.57 5.55
N LEU A 659 -27.22 -40.87 6.35
CA LEU A 659 -27.18 -40.95 7.82
C LEU A 659 -27.63 -42.33 8.35
N GLY A 660 -28.32 -43.11 7.53
CA GLY A 660 -28.81 -44.47 7.80
C GLY A 660 -29.77 -44.87 6.68
N ASP A 661 -30.29 -46.10 6.71
CA ASP A 661 -31.43 -46.45 5.86
C ASP A 661 -32.73 -45.88 6.47
N VAL A 662 -33.84 -45.82 5.71
CA VAL A 662 -35.13 -45.23 6.18
C VAL A 662 -35.65 -45.89 7.47
N THR A 663 -35.25 -47.13 7.75
CA THR A 663 -35.67 -47.92 8.91
C THR A 663 -34.72 -47.84 10.11
N ASN A 664 -33.45 -47.46 9.90
CA ASN A 664 -32.34 -47.44 10.85
C ASN A 664 -31.66 -46.07 10.88
N LEU A 665 -32.43 -44.99 10.93
CA LEU A 665 -31.91 -43.64 11.11
C LEU A 665 -31.53 -43.37 12.58
N PRO A 666 -30.47 -42.58 12.84
CA PRO A 666 -30.18 -42.06 14.18
C PRO A 666 -31.38 -41.30 14.76
N ALA A 667 -31.60 -41.38 16.08
CA ALA A 667 -32.71 -40.67 16.74
C ALA A 667 -32.66 -39.14 16.53
N ASP A 668 -31.46 -38.60 16.33
CA ASP A 668 -31.13 -37.19 16.13
C ASP A 668 -30.85 -36.85 14.66
N TYR A 669 -31.33 -37.66 13.70
CA TYR A 669 -31.09 -37.45 12.26
C TYR A 669 -31.52 -36.05 11.77
N ARG A 670 -32.57 -35.47 12.37
CA ARG A 670 -33.05 -34.12 12.00
C ARG A 670 -32.04 -33.05 12.35
N GLU A 671 -31.44 -33.12 13.53
CA GLU A 671 -30.43 -32.17 13.96
C GLU A 671 -29.12 -32.38 13.19
N SER A 672 -28.76 -33.63 12.91
CA SER A 672 -27.64 -33.97 12.02
C SER A 672 -27.79 -33.36 10.63
N LEU A 673 -28.99 -33.42 10.04
CA LEU A 673 -29.31 -32.78 8.75
C LEU A 673 -29.21 -31.25 8.82
N LEU A 674 -29.72 -30.63 9.89
CA LEU A 674 -29.63 -29.18 10.07
C LEU A 674 -28.17 -28.72 10.22
N ASN A 675 -27.35 -29.48 10.96
CA ASN A 675 -25.93 -29.21 11.10
C ASN A 675 -25.18 -29.34 9.76
N LEU A 676 -25.45 -30.39 8.99
CA LEU A 676 -24.88 -30.56 7.64
C LEU A 676 -25.36 -29.47 6.66
N ALA A 677 -26.62 -29.05 6.76
CA ALA A 677 -27.15 -27.94 5.98
C ALA A 677 -26.42 -26.64 6.35
N ALA A 678 -26.21 -26.34 7.64
CA ALA A 678 -25.44 -25.18 8.08
C ALA A 678 -24.04 -25.16 7.45
N LEU A 679 -23.33 -26.30 7.46
CA LEU A 679 -22.01 -26.45 6.81
C LEU A 679 -22.08 -26.26 5.29
N TYR A 680 -23.08 -26.83 4.61
CA TYR A 680 -23.31 -26.58 3.18
C TYR A 680 -23.42 -25.07 2.88
N TRP A 681 -24.16 -24.35 3.73
CA TRP A 681 -24.32 -22.90 3.67
C TRP A 681 -23.04 -22.12 4.04
N GLU A 682 -22.00 -22.77 4.55
CA GLU A 682 -20.69 -22.15 4.80
C GLU A 682 -19.64 -22.54 3.74
N THR A 683 -19.70 -23.72 3.09
CA THR A 683 -18.65 -24.25 2.18
C THR A 683 -18.74 -23.84 0.70
N GLU A 684 -19.82 -23.17 0.30
CA GLU A 684 -20.16 -22.74 -1.09
C GLU A 684 -20.68 -23.85 -2.01
N PRO A 685 -21.98 -24.17 -1.91
CA PRO A 685 -22.75 -24.34 -3.16
C PRO A 685 -24.06 -23.53 -3.16
N ILE A 686 -24.40 -23.01 -4.34
CA ILE A 686 -25.48 -22.03 -4.58
C ILE A 686 -26.68 -22.68 -5.34
N LEU A 687 -26.56 -23.97 -5.71
CA LEU A 687 -27.58 -24.70 -6.48
C LEU A 687 -28.34 -25.68 -5.60
N PHE A 688 -29.65 -25.48 -5.53
CA PHE A 688 -30.59 -26.28 -4.72
C PHE A 688 -30.50 -27.78 -5.04
N ASP A 689 -30.39 -28.13 -6.33
CA ASP A 689 -30.27 -29.52 -6.81
C ASP A 689 -29.00 -30.24 -6.33
N ASN A 690 -27.97 -29.48 -5.96
CA ASN A 690 -26.72 -30.01 -5.45
C ASN A 690 -26.67 -30.06 -3.90
N ALA A 691 -27.74 -29.67 -3.21
CA ALA A 691 -27.78 -29.65 -1.75
C ALA A 691 -27.56 -31.05 -1.16
N VAL A 692 -28.33 -32.04 -1.61
CA VAL A 692 -28.22 -33.43 -1.11
C VAL A 692 -26.85 -34.05 -1.42
N PRO A 693 -26.35 -34.02 -2.68
CA PRO A 693 -25.00 -34.52 -2.99
C PRO A 693 -23.90 -33.85 -2.16
N VAL A 694 -23.94 -32.54 -1.95
CA VAL A 694 -22.89 -31.85 -1.21
C VAL A 694 -22.98 -32.11 0.30
N MET A 695 -24.19 -32.17 0.88
CA MET A 695 -24.36 -32.60 2.27
C MET A 695 -23.86 -34.02 2.49
N ARG A 696 -24.09 -34.94 1.53
CA ARG A 696 -23.52 -36.31 1.54
C ARG A 696 -21.98 -36.27 1.53
N ARG A 697 -21.38 -35.45 0.68
CA ARG A 697 -19.91 -35.29 0.61
C ARG A 697 -19.34 -34.70 1.90
N LEU A 698 -20.00 -33.69 2.47
CA LEU A 698 -19.60 -33.08 3.75
C LEU A 698 -19.62 -34.10 4.88
N ARG A 699 -20.71 -34.89 4.97
CA ARG A 699 -20.82 -36.01 5.91
C ARG A 699 -19.65 -36.98 5.76
N LEU A 700 -19.42 -37.48 4.54
CA LEU A 700 -18.34 -38.44 4.27
C LEU A 700 -16.95 -37.86 4.61
N LEU A 701 -16.71 -36.57 4.35
CA LEU A 701 -15.47 -35.91 4.70
C LEU A 701 -15.28 -35.81 6.22
N ILE A 702 -16.34 -35.48 6.97
CA ILE A 702 -16.32 -35.44 8.44
C ILE A 702 -16.09 -36.83 9.01
N ASP A 703 -16.82 -37.82 8.51
CA ASP A 703 -16.72 -39.21 8.95
C ASP A 703 -15.32 -39.80 8.69
N ALA A 704 -14.72 -39.48 7.55
CA ALA A 704 -13.37 -39.88 7.18
C ALA A 704 -12.28 -39.13 7.97
N GLY A 705 -12.43 -37.81 8.16
CA GLY A 705 -11.34 -36.94 8.57
C GLY A 705 -11.23 -36.65 10.07
N LEU A 706 -12.34 -36.68 10.82
CA LEU A 706 -12.36 -36.27 12.23
C LEU A 706 -12.53 -37.48 13.15
N SER A 707 -11.66 -37.62 14.15
CA SER A 707 -11.67 -38.77 15.09
C SER A 707 -11.65 -38.29 16.53
N ASP A 708 -12.54 -37.37 16.85
CA ASP A 708 -12.60 -36.69 18.17
C ASP A 708 -13.64 -37.31 19.12
N GLY A 709 -14.09 -38.53 18.86
CA GLY A 709 -15.01 -39.27 19.73
C GLY A 709 -16.43 -38.73 19.84
N ARG A 710 -16.78 -37.65 19.12
CA ARG A 710 -18.17 -37.16 19.07
C ARG A 710 -19.05 -38.12 18.28
N GLU A 711 -20.29 -38.32 18.74
CA GLU A 711 -21.31 -39.15 18.11
C GLU A 711 -22.60 -38.36 17.85
N GLY A 712 -23.51 -38.92 17.04
CA GLY A 712 -24.80 -38.31 16.74
C GLY A 712 -24.70 -36.92 16.08
N ALA A 713 -25.64 -36.04 16.37
CA ALA A 713 -25.72 -34.70 15.81
C ALA A 713 -24.51 -33.82 16.17
N ALA A 714 -23.90 -34.06 17.33
CA ALA A 714 -22.68 -33.37 17.77
C ALA A 714 -21.46 -33.68 16.87
N ARG A 715 -21.46 -34.83 16.18
CA ARG A 715 -20.47 -35.19 15.15
C ARG A 715 -20.45 -34.16 14.01
N TYR A 716 -21.64 -33.75 13.57
CA TYR A 716 -21.85 -32.91 12.39
C TYR A 716 -21.96 -31.41 12.71
N ALA A 717 -22.06 -31.04 13.99
CA ALA A 717 -21.98 -29.65 14.46
C ALA A 717 -20.56 -29.09 14.30
N ARG A 718 -20.12 -28.89 13.04
CA ARG A 718 -18.79 -28.40 12.67
C ARG A 718 -18.83 -27.02 12.06
N THR A 719 -17.70 -26.35 12.13
CA THR A 719 -17.45 -25.07 11.47
C THR A 719 -16.65 -25.28 10.19
N VAL A 720 -16.77 -24.36 9.23
CA VAL A 720 -15.90 -24.40 8.04
C VAL A 720 -14.42 -24.22 8.38
N ASP A 721 -14.08 -23.57 9.49
CA ASP A 721 -12.68 -23.45 9.91
C ASP A 721 -12.12 -24.78 10.43
N GLU A 722 -12.94 -25.64 11.06
CA GLU A 722 -12.55 -27.02 11.37
C GLU A 722 -12.32 -27.85 10.09
N LEU A 723 -13.16 -27.68 9.06
CA LEU A 723 -12.93 -28.30 7.76
C LEU A 723 -11.66 -27.76 7.06
N ARG A 724 -11.41 -26.45 7.16
CA ARG A 724 -10.18 -25.84 6.64
C ARG A 724 -8.95 -26.36 7.36
N SER A 725 -9.00 -26.51 8.68
CA SER A 725 -7.91 -27.11 9.45
C SER A 725 -7.67 -28.55 9.00
N LEU A 726 -8.74 -29.34 8.83
CA LEU A 726 -8.64 -30.69 8.30
C LEU A 726 -7.99 -30.69 6.90
N VAL A 727 -8.41 -29.82 5.99
CA VAL A 727 -7.87 -29.75 4.62
C VAL A 727 -6.44 -29.21 4.59
N ALA A 728 -6.09 -28.26 5.48
CA ALA A 728 -4.74 -27.70 5.60
C ALA A 728 -3.73 -28.79 5.98
N ASP A 729 -4.10 -29.62 6.96
CA ASP A 729 -3.27 -30.75 7.42
C ASP A 729 -3.03 -31.78 6.31
N LEU A 730 -3.93 -31.85 5.31
CA LEU A 730 -3.86 -32.78 4.18
C LEU A 730 -3.11 -32.22 2.96
N ARG A 731 -2.71 -30.94 2.97
CA ARG A 731 -2.31 -30.20 1.76
C ARG A 731 -0.82 -30.17 1.43
N VAL A 732 -0.02 -31.00 2.09
CA VAL A 732 1.31 -31.34 1.58
C VAL A 732 1.09 -32.30 0.40
N PHE A 733 1.83 -32.19 -0.71
CA PHE A 733 1.85 -33.06 -1.91
C PHE A 733 1.13 -32.55 -3.18
N GLU A 734 1.88 -31.79 -3.99
CA GLU A 734 1.64 -31.59 -5.43
C GLU A 734 2.64 -32.38 -6.28
N LEU A 735 2.17 -32.90 -7.42
CA LEU A 735 2.82 -33.88 -8.29
C LEU A 735 3.85 -33.28 -9.27
N GLN A 736 3.99 -31.94 -9.35
CA GLN A 736 4.57 -31.29 -10.54
C GLN A 736 5.99 -30.73 -10.45
N ALA A 737 6.71 -30.87 -9.34
CA ALA A 737 8.12 -30.50 -9.34
C ALA A 737 8.90 -31.42 -8.40
N GLY A 738 9.92 -32.10 -8.91
CA GLY A 738 10.91 -32.85 -8.14
C GLY A 738 11.77 -31.96 -7.22
N ARG A 739 11.15 -31.09 -6.44
CA ARG A 739 11.75 -30.31 -5.37
C ARG A 739 10.88 -30.52 -4.13
N GLN A 740 11.51 -30.92 -3.02
CA GLN A 740 10.96 -30.65 -1.69
C GLN A 740 10.66 -29.15 -1.63
N GLN A 741 9.39 -28.75 -1.79
CA GLN A 741 9.03 -27.39 -1.49
C GLN A 741 9.08 -27.24 0.03
N HIS A 742 9.89 -26.27 0.47
CA HIS A 742 9.79 -25.72 1.81
C HIS A 742 8.33 -25.50 2.17
N LEU A 743 7.99 -25.88 3.41
CA LEU A 743 6.80 -25.45 4.14
C LEU A 743 6.36 -24.07 3.63
N ARG A 744 5.38 -24.02 2.73
CA ARG A 744 4.62 -22.78 2.56
C ARG A 744 4.02 -22.54 3.93
N SER A 745 4.32 -21.40 4.53
CA SER A 745 3.58 -20.90 5.69
C SER A 745 2.10 -21.13 5.44
N PRO A 746 1.31 -21.57 6.44
CA PRO A 746 -0.09 -21.96 6.26
C PRO A 746 -0.84 -20.84 5.55
N GLY A 747 -1.01 -20.98 4.24
CA GLY A 747 -1.85 -20.10 3.46
C GLY A 747 -3.30 -20.42 3.83
N PRO A 748 -4.22 -19.45 3.77
CA PRO A 748 -5.63 -19.73 4.01
C PRO A 748 -6.11 -20.77 2.99
N VAL A 749 -6.57 -21.92 3.48
CA VAL A 749 -7.20 -22.96 2.65
C VAL A 749 -8.36 -22.34 1.88
N THR A 750 -8.31 -22.40 0.55
CA THR A 750 -9.33 -21.80 -0.30
C THR A 750 -10.60 -22.66 -0.36
N GLY A 751 -11.74 -22.04 -0.69
CA GLY A 751 -12.99 -22.79 -0.94
C GLY A 751 -12.86 -23.80 -2.09
N GLU A 752 -11.98 -23.56 -3.06
CA GLU A 752 -11.69 -24.50 -4.15
C GLU A 752 -11.05 -25.80 -3.67
N GLU A 753 -10.21 -25.71 -2.64
CA GLU A 753 -9.57 -26.88 -2.04
C GLU A 753 -10.56 -27.75 -1.28
N ILE A 754 -11.44 -27.10 -0.52
CA ILE A 754 -12.54 -27.77 0.15
C ILE A 754 -13.43 -28.44 -0.90
N ARG A 755 -13.80 -27.72 -1.97
CA ARG A 755 -14.58 -28.28 -3.09
C ARG A 755 -13.87 -29.48 -3.70
N SER A 756 -12.57 -29.40 -3.97
CA SER A 756 -11.77 -30.51 -4.50
C SER A 756 -11.89 -31.75 -3.61
N TRP A 757 -11.72 -31.61 -2.29
CA TRP A 757 -11.89 -32.71 -1.32
C TRP A 757 -13.33 -33.24 -1.26
N LEU A 758 -14.34 -32.38 -1.33
CA LEU A 758 -15.74 -32.81 -1.39
C LEU A 758 -15.99 -33.69 -2.62
N TRP A 759 -15.44 -33.34 -3.79
CA TRP A 759 -15.55 -34.20 -4.98
C TRP A 759 -14.85 -35.55 -4.79
N ARG A 760 -13.77 -35.62 -4.01
CA ARG A 760 -13.10 -36.91 -3.73
C ARG A 760 -13.98 -37.87 -2.94
N MET A 761 -14.94 -37.35 -2.17
CA MET A 761 -15.86 -38.18 -1.39
C MET A 761 -16.87 -38.95 -2.26
N ASP A 762 -17.04 -38.59 -3.53
CA ASP A 762 -17.85 -39.39 -4.46
C ASP A 762 -17.28 -40.81 -4.61
N LEU A 763 -15.95 -40.95 -4.66
CA LEU A 763 -15.29 -42.26 -4.70
C LEU A 763 -15.60 -43.08 -3.43
N VAL A 764 -15.58 -42.45 -2.26
CA VAL A 764 -15.89 -43.12 -1.00
C VAL A 764 -17.33 -43.59 -0.99
N HIS A 765 -18.24 -42.78 -1.53
CA HIS A 765 -19.63 -43.14 -1.68
C HIS A 765 -19.84 -44.34 -2.62
N ASP A 766 -19.23 -44.32 -3.82
CA ASP A 766 -19.35 -45.39 -4.80
C ASP A 766 -18.86 -46.75 -4.28
N LEU A 767 -17.91 -46.73 -3.33
CA LEU A 767 -17.35 -47.90 -2.69
C LEU A 767 -18.13 -48.38 -1.45
N GLY A 768 -19.32 -47.82 -1.21
CA GLY A 768 -20.21 -48.22 -0.11
C GLY A 768 -20.07 -47.37 1.17
N GLY A 769 -19.38 -46.23 1.10
CA GLY A 769 -19.21 -45.31 2.23
C GLY A 769 -17.97 -45.61 3.11
N VAL A 770 -17.73 -44.74 4.09
CA VAL A 770 -16.52 -44.79 4.95
C VAL A 770 -16.42 -46.13 5.68
N GLY A 771 -17.53 -46.62 6.26
CA GLY A 771 -17.56 -47.90 6.97
C GLY A 771 -17.21 -49.10 6.10
N ALA A 772 -17.70 -49.16 4.86
CA ALA A 772 -17.38 -50.25 3.93
C ALA A 772 -15.91 -50.23 3.51
N VAL A 773 -15.35 -49.04 3.24
CA VAL A 773 -13.94 -48.90 2.87
C VAL A 773 -13.03 -49.24 4.05
N VAL A 774 -13.34 -48.72 5.25
CA VAL A 774 -12.59 -49.03 6.48
C VAL A 774 -12.71 -50.51 6.84
N GLY A 775 -13.88 -51.13 6.70
CA GLY A 775 -14.07 -52.56 6.94
C GLY A 775 -13.31 -53.45 5.97
N ALA A 776 -13.21 -53.06 4.69
CA ALA A 776 -12.49 -53.82 3.66
C ALA A 776 -10.97 -53.66 3.70
N VAL A 777 -10.48 -52.54 4.26
CA VAL A 777 -9.04 -52.21 4.29
C VAL A 777 -8.44 -52.38 5.68
N GLY A 778 -9.24 -52.34 6.75
CA GLY A 778 -8.85 -52.47 8.15
C GLY A 778 -8.84 -51.14 8.90
N ALA A 779 -9.48 -51.10 10.07
CA ALA A 779 -9.63 -49.90 10.91
C ALA A 779 -8.28 -49.28 11.32
N ASP A 780 -7.28 -50.12 11.62
CA ASP A 780 -5.96 -49.67 12.09
C ASP A 780 -5.14 -48.96 10.99
N LEU A 781 -5.52 -49.19 9.73
CA LEU A 781 -4.80 -48.71 8.55
C LEU A 781 -5.46 -47.48 7.93
N VAL A 782 -6.71 -47.20 8.31
CA VAL A 782 -7.57 -46.20 7.67
C VAL A 782 -8.34 -45.36 8.71
N GLY A 783 -8.02 -45.49 10.00
CA GLY A 783 -8.66 -44.68 11.05
C GLY A 783 -8.35 -43.18 10.92
N GLY A 784 -9.39 -42.37 10.75
CA GLY A 784 -9.31 -40.91 10.81
C GLY A 784 -8.54 -40.23 9.68
N ARG A 785 -7.81 -39.16 10.03
CA ARG A 785 -7.00 -38.31 9.12
C ARG A 785 -6.08 -39.08 8.15
N ARG A 786 -5.84 -40.37 8.38
CA ARG A 786 -5.04 -41.30 7.53
C ARG A 786 -5.76 -41.80 6.28
N PHE A 787 -7.10 -41.79 6.25
CA PHE A 787 -7.86 -42.26 5.09
C PHE A 787 -7.78 -41.32 3.89
N LEU A 788 -7.82 -40.02 4.16
CA LEU A 788 -7.89 -38.97 3.15
C LEU A 788 -6.63 -38.94 2.24
N PRO A 789 -5.39 -39.08 2.74
CA PRO A 789 -4.19 -39.21 1.90
C PRO A 789 -4.21 -40.43 0.95
N VAL A 790 -4.74 -41.57 1.39
CA VAL A 790 -4.85 -42.78 0.53
C VAL A 790 -5.81 -42.55 -0.62
N ILE A 791 -6.97 -41.92 -0.35
CA ILE A 791 -7.94 -41.53 -1.39
C ILE A 791 -7.30 -40.57 -2.39
N ALA A 792 -6.57 -39.57 -1.88
CA ALA A 792 -5.88 -38.58 -2.69
C ALA A 792 -4.90 -39.22 -3.67
N LEU A 793 -4.05 -40.11 -3.16
CA LEU A 793 -3.04 -40.79 -3.95
C LEU A 793 -3.66 -41.74 -4.99
N ALA A 794 -4.73 -42.45 -4.63
CA ALA A 794 -5.42 -43.34 -5.54
C ALA A 794 -5.99 -42.59 -6.76
N GLN A 795 -6.58 -41.42 -6.54
CA GLN A 795 -7.09 -40.59 -7.64
C GLN A 795 -5.97 -39.97 -8.48
N GLN A 796 -4.86 -39.60 -7.86
CA GLN A 796 -3.68 -39.05 -8.54
C GLN A 796 -2.99 -40.10 -9.44
N LEU A 797 -2.78 -41.33 -8.95
CA LEU A 797 -2.10 -42.37 -9.73
C LEU A 797 -2.92 -42.84 -10.92
N TYR A 798 -4.24 -42.93 -10.79
CA TYR A 798 -5.10 -43.53 -11.81
C TYR A 798 -5.81 -42.49 -12.68
N ASN A 799 -5.35 -41.23 -12.68
CA ASN A 799 -5.78 -40.13 -13.56
C ASN A 799 -7.30 -40.11 -13.79
N ALA A 800 -8.07 -40.07 -12.69
CA ALA A 800 -9.54 -40.02 -12.67
C ALA A 800 -10.31 -41.29 -13.09
N ARG A 801 -9.67 -42.43 -13.43
CA ARG A 801 -10.39 -43.72 -13.37
C ARG A 801 -10.69 -44.03 -11.91
N ARG A 802 -11.97 -44.19 -11.55
CA ARG A 802 -12.40 -44.49 -10.17
C ARG A 802 -11.69 -45.75 -9.69
N PRO A 803 -10.70 -45.65 -8.77
CA PRO A 803 -9.92 -46.81 -8.34
C PRO A 803 -10.83 -47.77 -7.57
N GLY A 804 -10.70 -49.06 -7.85
CA GLY A 804 -11.46 -50.10 -7.16
C GLY A 804 -10.95 -50.35 -5.74
N MET A 805 -11.70 -51.14 -4.96
CA MET A 805 -11.35 -51.49 -3.59
C MET A 805 -9.96 -52.14 -3.47
N ALA A 806 -9.57 -52.99 -4.44
CA ALA A 806 -8.25 -53.63 -4.46
C ALA A 806 -7.09 -52.61 -4.50
N THR A 807 -7.24 -51.53 -5.26
CA THR A 807 -6.25 -50.45 -5.34
C THR A 807 -6.11 -49.70 -4.01
N LEU A 808 -7.23 -49.38 -3.36
CA LEU A 808 -7.21 -48.74 -2.03
C LEU A 808 -6.60 -49.64 -0.97
N ARG A 809 -6.85 -50.95 -1.02
CA ARG A 809 -6.21 -51.94 -0.13
C ARG A 809 -4.69 -51.95 -0.29
N GLY A 810 -4.19 -52.02 -1.53
CA GLY A 810 -2.76 -52.00 -1.83
C GLY A 810 -2.09 -50.71 -1.36
N LEU A 811 -2.71 -49.55 -1.64
CA LEU A 811 -2.19 -48.25 -1.22
C LEU A 811 -2.21 -48.06 0.29
N ALA A 812 -3.27 -48.47 0.98
CA ALA A 812 -3.35 -48.36 2.44
C ALA A 812 -2.34 -49.29 3.13
N TRP A 813 -2.14 -50.50 2.60
CA TRP A 813 -1.09 -51.38 3.09
C TRP A 813 0.29 -50.76 2.89
N LEU A 814 0.61 -50.25 1.71
CA LEU A 814 1.88 -49.55 1.46
C LEU A 814 2.06 -48.33 2.38
N ALA A 815 1.00 -47.53 2.59
CA ALA A 815 1.03 -46.36 3.46
C ALA A 815 1.36 -46.73 4.92
N SER A 816 0.79 -47.84 5.41
CA SER A 816 1.04 -48.32 6.77
C SER A 816 2.45 -48.86 7.02
N ARG A 817 3.13 -49.33 5.96
CA ARG A 817 4.46 -49.93 6.06
C ARG A 817 5.59 -48.93 5.80
N LEU A 818 5.34 -47.90 5.00
CA LEU A 818 6.32 -46.88 4.64
C LEU A 818 6.52 -45.79 5.70
N ASP A 819 5.44 -45.40 6.40
CA ASP A 819 5.51 -44.48 7.53
C ASP A 819 4.33 -44.73 8.48
N PRO A 820 4.54 -45.51 9.57
CA PRO A 820 3.47 -45.86 10.50
C PRO A 820 2.96 -44.66 11.33
N VAL A 821 3.69 -43.54 11.36
CA VAL A 821 3.36 -42.37 12.18
C VAL A 821 2.64 -41.31 11.34
N SER A 822 3.12 -41.01 10.13
CA SER A 822 2.54 -39.95 9.28
C SER A 822 1.62 -40.46 8.17
N SER A 823 1.70 -41.75 7.80
CA SER A 823 0.98 -42.34 6.66
C SER A 823 1.18 -41.57 5.34
N ASN A 824 2.24 -40.77 5.23
CA ASN A 824 2.56 -39.97 4.04
C ASN A 824 3.13 -40.86 2.92
N ILE A 825 2.24 -41.63 2.30
CA ILE A 825 2.51 -42.27 1.03
C ILE A 825 2.41 -41.21 -0.08
N SER A 826 3.46 -41.07 -0.87
CA SER A 826 3.51 -40.11 -1.97
C SER A 826 3.90 -40.80 -3.26
N PRO A 827 3.54 -40.25 -4.44
CA PRO A 827 4.02 -40.77 -5.72
C PRO A 827 5.56 -40.85 -5.76
N ALA A 828 6.26 -39.89 -5.16
CA ALA A 828 7.72 -39.89 -5.08
C ALA A 828 8.27 -41.02 -4.18
N SER A 829 7.56 -41.39 -3.11
CA SER A 829 7.95 -42.53 -2.27
C SER A 829 7.72 -43.86 -2.99
N LEU A 830 6.62 -43.99 -3.74
CA LEU A 830 6.34 -45.16 -4.56
C LEU A 830 7.30 -45.29 -5.75
N ALA A 831 7.61 -44.19 -6.42
CA ALA A 831 8.58 -44.15 -7.52
C ALA A 831 9.98 -44.55 -7.06
N ARG A 832 10.39 -44.09 -5.87
CA ARG A 832 11.66 -44.49 -5.24
C ARG A 832 11.70 -45.98 -4.93
N MET A 833 10.66 -46.50 -4.29
CA MET A 833 10.58 -47.93 -3.99
C MET A 833 10.60 -48.80 -5.26
N ALA A 834 9.88 -48.38 -6.30
CA ALA A 834 9.89 -49.06 -7.58
C ALA A 834 11.27 -48.99 -8.26
N ALA A 835 11.97 -47.85 -8.19
CA ALA A 835 13.34 -47.71 -8.69
C ALA A 835 14.33 -48.60 -7.92
N ASP A 836 14.18 -48.68 -6.59
CA ASP A 836 15.00 -49.55 -5.72
C ASP A 836 14.79 -51.04 -6.01
N PHE A 837 13.56 -51.43 -6.35
CA PHE A 837 13.24 -52.80 -6.74
C PHE A 837 13.82 -53.13 -8.12
N GLU A 838 13.86 -52.14 -9.02
CA GLU A 838 14.52 -52.23 -10.32
C GLU A 838 16.06 -52.12 -10.24
N GLY A 839 16.62 -51.76 -9.09
CA GLY A 839 18.06 -51.56 -8.91
C GLY A 839 18.60 -50.31 -9.62
N ARG A 840 17.75 -49.30 -9.83
CA ARG A 840 18.13 -48.03 -10.46
C ARG A 840 18.55 -47.00 -9.41
N GLU A 841 19.72 -46.42 -9.59
CA GLU A 841 20.25 -45.34 -8.73
C GLU A 841 19.68 -43.95 -9.07
N ASP A 842 18.92 -43.82 -10.15
CA ASP A 842 18.30 -42.55 -10.52
C ASP A 842 17.11 -42.20 -9.62
N TRP A 843 16.57 -43.16 -8.85
CA TRP A 843 15.43 -42.98 -7.95
C TRP A 843 14.12 -42.56 -8.65
N HIS A 844 14.02 -42.72 -9.98
CA HIS A 844 12.87 -42.31 -10.80
C HIS A 844 12.09 -43.52 -11.33
N GLY A 845 11.07 -43.95 -10.57
CA GLY A 845 10.08 -44.92 -11.03
C GLY A 845 9.04 -44.31 -11.99
N SER A 846 8.64 -45.08 -13.00
CA SER A 846 7.58 -44.74 -13.96
C SER A 846 6.18 -45.03 -13.38
N LEU A 847 5.15 -44.39 -13.94
CA LEU A 847 3.75 -44.60 -13.53
C LEU A 847 3.29 -46.07 -13.61
N PRO A 848 3.60 -46.84 -14.67
CA PRO A 848 3.27 -48.27 -14.73
C PRO A 848 3.93 -49.08 -13.61
N GLU A 849 5.17 -48.75 -13.23
CA GLU A 849 5.87 -49.43 -12.14
C GLU A 849 5.24 -49.13 -10.78
N MET A 850 4.78 -47.89 -10.56
CA MET A 850 4.00 -47.52 -9.38
C MET A 850 2.65 -48.25 -9.34
N HIS A 851 1.92 -48.36 -10.46
CA HIS A 851 0.68 -49.14 -10.53
C HIS A 851 0.93 -50.61 -10.19
N ARG A 852 2.02 -51.18 -10.71
CA ARG A 852 2.37 -52.58 -10.45
C ARG A 852 2.71 -52.83 -8.99
N LEU A 853 3.43 -51.91 -8.37
CA LEU A 853 3.78 -51.98 -6.95
C LEU A 853 2.52 -52.00 -6.07
N VAL A 854 1.54 -51.17 -6.40
CA VAL A 854 0.23 -51.11 -5.72
C VAL A 854 -0.56 -52.41 -5.90
N GLU A 855 -0.54 -52.97 -7.11
CA GLU A 855 -1.22 -54.24 -7.42
C GLU A 855 -0.61 -55.42 -6.64
N LEU A 856 0.72 -55.55 -6.66
CA LEU A 856 1.44 -56.58 -5.91
C LEU A 856 1.23 -56.45 -4.40
N ALA A 857 1.17 -55.22 -3.88
CA ALA A 857 0.86 -54.97 -2.48
C ALA A 857 -0.57 -55.37 -2.09
N GLY A 858 -1.53 -55.19 -3.00
CA GLY A 858 -2.89 -55.68 -2.83
C GLY A 858 -2.93 -57.21 -2.70
N ILE A 859 -2.23 -57.91 -3.59
CA ILE A 859 -2.15 -59.38 -3.60
C ILE A 859 -1.42 -59.91 -2.36
N ALA A 860 -0.27 -59.31 -2.00
CA ALA A 860 0.51 -59.68 -0.83
C ALA A 860 -0.29 -59.66 0.47
N ARG A 861 -1.28 -58.76 0.57
CA ARG A 861 -2.15 -58.63 1.74
C ARG A 861 -3.25 -59.69 1.80
N GLU A 862 -3.88 -60.02 0.68
CA GLU A 862 -4.99 -60.98 0.64
C GLU A 862 -4.56 -62.39 1.09
N ASP A 863 -3.30 -62.74 0.81
CA ASP A 863 -2.71 -64.02 1.21
C ASP A 863 -1.81 -63.90 2.49
N GLY A 864 -1.47 -62.67 2.90
CA GLY A 864 -0.44 -62.37 3.90
C GLY A 864 -0.96 -62.02 5.30
N GLY A 865 -1.68 -62.95 5.93
CA GLY A 865 -1.66 -63.09 7.39
C GLY A 865 -0.37 -63.77 7.91
N GLN A 866 0.50 -64.26 7.01
CA GLN A 866 1.66 -65.10 7.31
C GLN A 866 2.89 -64.76 6.47
N VAL A 867 3.31 -63.49 6.43
CA VAL A 867 4.69 -63.18 6.03
C VAL A 867 5.48 -62.92 7.31
N ASP A 868 6.04 -63.97 7.90
CA ASP A 868 7.01 -63.87 8.99
C ASP A 868 8.33 -63.30 8.42
N GLY A 869 8.43 -61.96 8.33
CA GLY A 869 9.62 -61.27 7.82
C GLY A 869 9.40 -59.79 7.48
N ASP A 870 10.44 -59.13 6.94
CA ASP A 870 10.36 -57.74 6.46
C ASP A 870 9.41 -57.68 5.23
N PRO A 871 8.24 -57.01 5.34
CA PRO A 871 7.23 -56.97 4.28
C PRO A 871 7.74 -56.27 3.01
N VAL A 872 8.73 -55.38 3.12
CA VAL A 872 9.34 -54.72 1.96
C VAL A 872 10.20 -55.71 1.16
N GLN A 873 10.92 -56.62 1.85
CA GLN A 873 11.71 -57.66 1.18
C GLN A 873 10.84 -58.72 0.54
N ALA A 874 9.71 -59.08 1.16
CA ALA A 874 8.73 -59.99 0.56
C ALA A 874 8.14 -59.39 -0.73
N LEU A 875 7.76 -58.10 -0.69
CA LEU A 875 7.28 -57.38 -1.87
C LEU A 875 8.35 -57.29 -2.97
N LYS A 876 9.62 -57.09 -2.60
CA LYS A 876 10.76 -57.11 -3.55
C LYS A 876 10.98 -58.50 -4.16
N ALA A 877 10.80 -59.57 -3.39
CA ALA A 877 10.87 -60.94 -3.89
C ALA A 877 9.74 -61.24 -4.88
N MET A 878 8.50 -60.82 -4.58
CA MET A 878 7.35 -60.93 -5.50
C MET A 878 7.58 -60.13 -6.78
N TRP A 879 8.10 -58.89 -6.66
CA TRP A 879 8.46 -58.04 -7.81
C TRP A 879 9.46 -58.75 -8.74
N ASN A 880 10.54 -59.30 -8.18
CA ASN A 880 11.57 -60.00 -8.95
C ASN A 880 11.04 -61.30 -9.57
N ALA A 881 10.17 -62.02 -8.87
CA ALA A 881 9.57 -63.26 -9.36
C ALA A 881 8.57 -63.03 -10.51
N ASP A 882 7.87 -61.90 -10.54
CA ASP A 882 6.88 -61.55 -11.57
C ASP A 882 7.51 -60.99 -12.86
N LYS A 883 8.71 -60.41 -12.78
CA LYS A 883 9.38 -59.73 -13.91
C LYS A 883 9.63 -60.63 -15.14
N PRO A 884 10.10 -61.89 -15.00
CA PRO A 884 10.25 -62.80 -16.15
C PRO A 884 8.91 -63.14 -16.81
N TRP A 885 7.87 -63.33 -15.99
CA TRP A 885 6.51 -63.56 -16.47
C TRP A 885 6.06 -62.36 -17.29
N GLN A 886 6.10 -61.13 -16.77
CA GLN A 886 5.70 -59.95 -17.54
C GLN A 886 6.35 -59.86 -18.92
N ARG A 887 7.67 -60.05 -19.00
CA ARG A 887 8.41 -59.99 -20.29
C ARG A 887 7.89 -61.02 -21.29
N ILE A 888 7.51 -62.19 -20.82
CA ILE A 888 6.98 -63.28 -21.64
C ILE A 888 5.52 -63.02 -21.99
N GLY A 889 4.70 -62.55 -21.04
CA GLY A 889 3.32 -62.14 -21.25
C GLY A 889 3.20 -61.03 -22.31
N TYR A 890 4.07 -60.01 -22.28
CA TYR A 890 4.09 -58.97 -23.33
C TYR A 890 4.42 -59.53 -24.71
N LYS A 891 5.34 -60.49 -24.79
CA LYS A 891 5.69 -61.16 -26.06
C LYS A 891 4.55 -62.04 -26.55
N LEU A 892 3.87 -62.77 -25.66
CA LEU A 892 2.69 -63.57 -25.97
C LEU A 892 1.50 -62.69 -26.40
N ALA A 893 1.26 -61.56 -25.74
CA ALA A 893 0.25 -60.58 -26.12
C ALA A 893 0.51 -59.98 -27.51
N ALA A 894 1.78 -59.67 -27.83
CA ALA A 894 2.18 -59.24 -29.17
C ALA A 894 2.03 -60.35 -30.23
N LEU A 895 2.17 -61.62 -29.86
CA LEU A 895 1.88 -62.78 -30.72
C LEU A 895 0.38 -63.04 -30.91
N ALA A 896 -0.43 -62.75 -29.90
CA ALA A 896 -1.88 -62.93 -29.89
C ALA A 896 -2.67 -61.78 -30.57
N HIS A 897 -1.97 -60.70 -30.96
CA HIS A 897 -2.60 -59.52 -31.53
C HIS A 897 -3.16 -59.83 -32.94
N PRO A 898 -4.44 -59.54 -33.21
CA PRO A 898 -5.13 -59.91 -34.44
C PRO A 898 -4.55 -59.28 -35.72
N GLU A 899 -3.83 -58.17 -35.61
CA GLU A 899 -3.20 -57.47 -36.76
C GLU A 899 -1.77 -57.91 -37.06
N SER A 900 -1.21 -58.89 -36.33
CA SER A 900 0.10 -59.43 -36.66
C SER A 900 0.03 -60.20 -37.99
N ARG A 901 0.93 -59.92 -38.96
CA ARG A 901 1.05 -60.66 -40.24
C ARG A 901 1.56 -62.10 -40.04
N ARG A 902 1.01 -62.83 -39.08
CA ARG A 902 1.42 -64.17 -38.66
C ARG A 902 0.32 -65.17 -38.98
N GLU A 903 0.70 -66.43 -39.07
CA GLU A 903 -0.25 -67.52 -39.30
C GLU A 903 -1.30 -67.59 -38.18
N GLU A 904 -2.56 -67.79 -38.56
CA GLU A 904 -3.71 -67.80 -37.63
C GLU A 904 -3.55 -68.82 -36.49
N GLN A 905 -2.89 -69.95 -36.77
CA GLN A 905 -2.55 -70.98 -35.78
C GLN A 905 -1.57 -70.50 -34.70
N THR A 906 -0.69 -69.54 -35.00
CA THR A 906 0.23 -68.94 -34.02
C THR A 906 -0.51 -67.96 -33.11
N VAL A 907 -1.47 -67.21 -33.67
CA VAL A 907 -2.30 -66.27 -32.91
C VAL A 907 -3.23 -67.01 -31.95
N GLN A 908 -3.89 -68.08 -32.40
CA GLN A 908 -4.78 -68.89 -31.56
C GLN A 908 -4.02 -69.62 -30.44
N TRP A 909 -2.85 -70.19 -30.76
CA TRP A 909 -1.97 -70.80 -29.75
C TRP A 909 -1.51 -69.78 -28.70
N ALA A 910 -1.06 -68.60 -29.12
CA ALA A 910 -0.64 -67.55 -28.20
C ALA A 910 -1.79 -67.06 -27.30
N ARG A 911 -3.03 -67.01 -27.82
CA ARG A 911 -4.23 -66.69 -27.03
C ARG A 911 -4.57 -67.76 -26.00
N GLY A 912 -4.52 -69.04 -26.38
CA GLY A 912 -4.75 -70.14 -25.45
C GLY A 912 -3.72 -70.14 -24.32
N LEU A 913 -2.45 -69.90 -24.68
CA LEU A 913 -1.37 -69.80 -23.72
C LEU A 913 -1.51 -68.59 -22.78
N LEU A 914 -2.00 -67.44 -23.27
CA LEU A 914 -2.22 -66.26 -22.43
C LEU A 914 -3.23 -66.49 -21.30
N ILE A 915 -4.21 -67.39 -21.49
CA ILE A 915 -5.21 -67.71 -20.47
C ILE A 915 -4.56 -68.52 -19.33
N GLU A 916 -3.87 -69.60 -19.67
CA GLU A 916 -3.13 -70.44 -18.70
C GLU A 916 -1.97 -69.66 -18.05
N PHE A 917 -1.38 -68.73 -18.79
CA PHE A 917 -0.30 -67.86 -18.36
C PHE A 917 -0.72 -66.93 -17.21
N GLU A 918 -1.87 -66.27 -17.31
CA GLU A 918 -2.35 -65.37 -16.24
C GLU A 918 -2.78 -66.14 -14.99
N GLU A 919 -3.40 -67.31 -15.13
CA GLU A 919 -3.73 -68.19 -14.00
C GLU A 919 -2.47 -68.66 -13.26
N ALA A 920 -1.45 -69.14 -13.99
CA ALA A 920 -0.20 -69.59 -13.39
C ALA A 920 0.60 -68.45 -12.75
N ARG A 921 0.65 -67.30 -13.41
CA ARG A 921 1.29 -66.08 -12.89
C ARG A 921 0.66 -65.62 -11.58
N SER A 922 -0.66 -65.75 -11.43
CA SER A 922 -1.34 -65.40 -10.19
C SER A 922 -0.84 -66.21 -8.99
N VAL A 923 -0.48 -67.49 -9.19
CA VAL A 923 0.04 -68.37 -8.13
C VAL A 923 1.52 -68.09 -7.82
N VAL A 924 2.28 -67.66 -8.82
CA VAL A 924 3.70 -67.30 -8.67
C VAL A 924 3.91 -66.06 -7.82
N VAL A 925 2.97 -65.11 -7.91
CA VAL A 925 2.95 -63.94 -7.03
C VAL A 925 2.72 -64.37 -5.58
N ARG A 926 2.01 -65.49 -5.35
CA ARG A 926 1.76 -66.08 -4.01
C ARG A 926 2.92 -66.90 -3.49
N GLU A 927 3.63 -67.61 -4.36
CA GLU A 927 4.77 -68.48 -4.03
C GLU A 927 5.99 -68.14 -4.91
N PRO A 928 6.75 -67.07 -4.57
CA PRO A 928 7.85 -66.58 -5.40
C PRO A 928 8.94 -67.63 -5.66
N ALA A 929 9.12 -68.57 -4.74
CA ALA A 929 10.10 -69.65 -4.82
C ALA A 929 9.80 -70.65 -5.96
N GLU A 930 8.53 -70.80 -6.37
CA GLU A 930 8.12 -71.71 -7.45
C GLU A 930 8.10 -71.04 -8.84
N SER A 931 8.35 -69.73 -8.90
CA SER A 931 8.21 -68.90 -10.11
C SER A 931 8.85 -69.51 -11.35
N GLN A 932 10.12 -69.89 -11.25
CA GLN A 932 10.89 -70.39 -12.39
C GLN A 932 10.40 -71.77 -12.84
N ALA A 933 10.04 -72.66 -11.90
CA ALA A 933 9.55 -73.99 -12.21
C ALA A 933 8.19 -73.93 -12.93
N ARG A 934 7.29 -73.05 -12.49
CA ARG A 934 6.00 -72.82 -13.14
C ARG A 934 6.14 -72.14 -14.50
N LEU A 935 7.08 -71.20 -14.64
CA LEU A 935 7.33 -70.52 -15.92
C LEU A 935 7.83 -71.52 -16.95
N ASN A 936 8.71 -72.42 -16.52
CA ASN A 936 9.18 -73.54 -17.33
C ASN A 936 8.00 -74.42 -17.76
N ALA A 937 7.15 -74.84 -16.83
CA ALA A 937 6.04 -75.77 -17.11
C ALA A 937 4.95 -75.17 -18.02
N VAL A 938 4.49 -73.95 -17.75
CA VAL A 938 3.30 -73.36 -18.39
C VAL A 938 3.64 -72.64 -19.69
N VAL A 939 4.87 -72.15 -19.83
CA VAL A 939 5.21 -71.26 -20.95
C VAL A 939 6.36 -71.76 -21.76
N LEU A 940 7.51 -72.03 -21.13
CA LEU A 940 8.71 -72.37 -21.89
C LEU A 940 8.62 -73.79 -22.47
N THR A 941 8.05 -74.76 -21.75
CA THR A 941 7.84 -76.13 -22.26
C THR A 941 6.88 -76.14 -23.44
N PRO A 942 5.66 -75.55 -23.36
CA PRO A 942 4.77 -75.43 -24.52
C PRO A 942 5.37 -74.64 -25.69
N PHE A 943 6.13 -73.58 -25.41
CA PHE A 943 6.84 -72.78 -26.42
C PHE A 943 7.88 -73.62 -27.18
N VAL A 944 8.72 -74.37 -26.48
CA VAL A 944 9.72 -75.22 -27.11
C VAL A 944 9.06 -76.41 -27.83
N THR A 945 7.96 -76.94 -27.30
CA THR A 945 7.15 -77.98 -27.96
C THR A 945 6.62 -77.47 -29.32
N ARG A 946 6.12 -76.23 -29.35
CA ARG A 946 5.63 -75.57 -30.57
C ARG A 946 6.73 -75.38 -31.62
N ILE A 947 7.97 -75.09 -31.18
CA ILE A 947 9.13 -75.03 -32.07
C ILE A 947 9.45 -76.44 -32.62
N ALA A 948 9.44 -77.46 -31.76
CA ALA A 948 9.72 -78.84 -32.15
C ALA A 948 8.72 -79.42 -33.15
N GLU A 949 7.44 -79.03 -33.08
CA GLU A 949 6.41 -79.38 -34.08
C GLU A 949 6.81 -78.91 -35.50
N GLY A 950 7.49 -77.76 -35.61
CA GLY A 950 8.04 -77.24 -36.88
C GLY A 950 9.24 -78.03 -37.43
N PHE A 951 9.88 -78.86 -36.60
CA PHE A 951 10.96 -79.77 -36.96
C PHE A 951 10.51 -81.25 -37.00
N GLY A 952 9.20 -81.50 -37.07
CA GLY A 952 8.64 -82.86 -37.15
C GLY A 952 8.53 -83.59 -35.81
N GLY A 953 8.55 -82.87 -34.68
CA GLY A 953 8.31 -83.40 -33.34
C GLY A 953 9.55 -83.92 -32.60
N ASP A 954 10.76 -83.78 -33.16
CA ASP A 954 11.99 -84.27 -32.56
C ASP A 954 12.72 -83.19 -31.72
N TRP A 955 12.66 -83.34 -30.41
CA TRP A 955 13.41 -82.51 -29.45
C TRP A 955 14.93 -82.67 -29.59
N GLY A 956 15.40 -83.83 -30.09
CA GLY A 956 16.81 -84.07 -30.38
C GLY A 956 17.31 -83.19 -31.53
N ALA A 957 16.51 -83.01 -32.57
CA ALA A 957 16.82 -82.12 -33.70
C ALA A 957 16.87 -80.64 -33.29
N VAL A 958 15.91 -80.18 -32.49
CA VAL A 958 15.89 -78.79 -31.97
C VAL A 958 17.11 -78.54 -31.09
N ALA A 959 17.44 -79.44 -30.16
CA ALA A 959 18.55 -79.22 -29.23
C ALA A 959 19.94 -79.32 -29.90
N ALA A 960 20.08 -80.16 -30.93
CA ALA A 960 21.30 -80.24 -31.73
C ALA A 960 21.61 -78.92 -32.45
N GLU A 961 20.60 -78.21 -32.97
CA GLU A 961 20.80 -76.93 -33.64
C GLU A 961 21.13 -75.76 -32.69
N VAL A 962 20.62 -75.77 -31.46
CA VAL A 962 20.95 -74.74 -30.46
C VAL A 962 22.24 -75.09 -29.69
N GLY A 963 22.93 -76.18 -30.04
CA GLY A 963 24.22 -76.57 -29.46
C GLY A 963 24.14 -77.08 -28.01
N LEU A 964 22.98 -77.57 -27.57
CA LEU A 964 22.77 -78.10 -26.23
C LEU A 964 23.03 -79.62 -26.23
N GLY A 965 24.16 -80.04 -25.66
CA GLY A 965 24.50 -81.47 -25.56
C GLY A 965 23.43 -82.28 -24.83
N THR A 966 23.26 -83.55 -25.23
CA THR A 966 22.18 -84.48 -24.82
C THR A 966 21.98 -84.60 -23.29
N TYR A 967 23.03 -84.33 -22.52
CA TYR A 967 23.04 -84.37 -21.06
C TYR A 967 22.26 -83.22 -20.39
N LEU A 968 22.21 -82.04 -21.02
CA LEU A 968 21.51 -80.88 -20.48
C LEU A 968 19.98 -81.00 -20.65
N ILE A 969 19.55 -81.70 -21.70
CA ILE A 969 18.14 -81.91 -22.06
C ILE A 969 17.45 -82.81 -21.03
N CYS A 970 18.09 -83.92 -20.62
CA CYS A 970 17.54 -84.82 -19.60
C CYS A 970 17.35 -84.12 -18.25
N ARG A 971 18.27 -83.22 -17.88
CA ARG A 971 18.25 -82.50 -16.60
C ARG A 971 17.18 -81.40 -16.57
N LEU A 972 16.93 -80.74 -17.71
CA LEU A 972 15.87 -79.72 -17.85
C LEU A 972 14.46 -80.33 -17.89
N ILE A 973 14.30 -81.55 -18.39
CA ILE A 973 12.98 -82.20 -18.54
C ILE A 973 12.56 -82.99 -17.30
N THR A 974 13.50 -83.68 -16.63
CA THR A 974 13.14 -84.66 -15.57
C THR A 974 13.57 -84.27 -14.16
N GLY A 975 14.35 -83.20 -14.00
CA GLY A 975 14.83 -82.75 -12.68
C GLY A 975 15.82 -83.68 -11.98
N SER A 976 16.28 -84.78 -12.61
CA SER A 976 17.25 -85.72 -12.05
C SER A 976 18.48 -85.90 -12.96
N PRO A 977 19.67 -86.21 -12.42
CA PRO A 977 20.79 -86.65 -13.25
C PRO A 977 20.54 -88.09 -13.73
N CYS A 978 20.72 -88.33 -15.03
CA CYS A 978 20.76 -89.68 -15.60
C CYS A 978 22.21 -90.19 -15.62
#